data_AF-A0A9W4WW25-F1
#
_entry.id   AF-A0A9W4WW25-F1
#
_cell.length_a   1.000
_cell.length_b   1.000
_cell.length_c   1.000
_cell.angle_alpha   90.00
_cell.angle_beta   90.00
_cell.angle_gamma   90.00
#
_symmetry.space_group_name_H-M   'P 1'
#
loop_
_entity.id
_entity.type
_entity.pdbx_description
1 polymer ?
#
loop_
_entity_poly.entity_id
_entity_poly.type
_entity_poly.pdbx_seq_one_letter_code
_entity_poly.pdbx_strand_id
1 'polypeptide(L)'
;MSTGRSSTRPSRLQFKLNFVSASSQKIISTPELIKRLTNLFGEVSVMDQEQVDLESLKGATRELINTNLISHKDQGVKAYVACCISDLLRLYAPDAPYNARELKNIDDKDGPYFDLYFHLLENLARVKIVLLILDLPNCEELLIELFRDFFDIIRSDMSNIVHSHMVDILEQLINDSDGLPQDMIDIILAQFLKQRKDENPAAYQLASEVCNRATDKLQRYVCQLQVSTNRRTQYFTDVIVEADRNGTSTEELNNFKTAHDLIKELNRAAPGLLLNVIPQLEEELKLDDTPLRLLATQVLGEMFSEKDSTLASRYDNVWKMWLLRRNDKTTDIRCAWVEYCLPLYINHHELAIQINEAIISKMLDVDDKVRIAVCKVFGQLEYECASKLVGKELFVEIAQRCRDRKHGVRQEAIKALARLYNMAYIEIVCVEKAMHEEILAFNNGDSARMDRIIGDPNNEKLANILNQTIERISEKLPDPMKSKNNLSTFAKLQDTRVYKLIRDCMNPQSDYKTVRSSAKDALNRIEQIAASSFETFSILIRRISLTIINRDLVPLLMNKIKSVDGEQQNAHSIIAYELFTEISSRFPVIFRSHLERLTTLLKEEDESATIVENSLEALSKFAKAFPDEVPHDSQCALYTPTIYEQESNTIANFIIKELIMKNHNANVVDKTVWVDDNELDDECKAKVLGIKVLVNRLLTITDAENALDLSKPVFKLLWKLIREGGELLPDKSTRPSHKSRLRLAAVRSVLKLARKTIYDSMIPFAEFQGLAQMIQDKCYNIRFAFASQLIKYCGKHQLTTRFLSIFFLIAHDPDVTIREMVGAFLTRYSLASRAIRDKSMHLEMSLVQLIHLLSHHPDFSRETDTLNEFVVYIDFYLDTIANAENISLLSYLVCRLKHVRDVHSPDQCENLYILSDLSQYLIRIKCKSHSWTLLEFPGQVELPSNLFKSLPNPEVRSEIMKKNHIPNEFLKLLDMKLESINSKSSKSEKSKLNKRGPKPSGQASNKKRKADDYRGIPSTSTRKAAKSNIKSMAIISTSSEEELESNDTSEAESDVELNDDGE
;
A
#
# COMPACT_ATOMS: atom_id res chain seq x y z
N MET A 1 16.65 1.68 79.64
CA MET A 1 17.94 2.36 79.82
C MET A 1 17.69 3.84 80.03
N SER A 2 18.37 4.41 81.01
CA SER A 2 18.26 5.78 81.53
C SER A 2 18.62 6.85 80.50
N THR A 3 17.77 7.86 80.33
CA THR A 3 18.16 9.19 79.81
C THR A 3 17.59 10.27 80.73
N GLY A 4 18.48 11.15 81.20
CA GLY A 4 18.21 12.14 82.23
C GLY A 4 17.31 13.29 81.74
N ARG A 5 16.36 13.69 82.59
CA ARG A 5 15.63 14.96 82.47
C ARG A 5 16.52 16.09 82.98
N SER A 6 17.02 16.94 82.10
CA SER A 6 17.39 18.31 82.48
C SER A 6 16.10 19.10 82.68
N SER A 7 15.93 19.71 83.84
CA SER A 7 14.83 20.65 84.11
C SER A 7 15.19 22.02 83.55
N THR A 8 14.95 22.24 82.26
CA THR A 8 14.91 23.58 81.68
C THR A 8 13.66 24.30 82.19
N ARG A 9 13.80 25.52 82.70
CA ARG A 9 12.63 26.36 83.06
C ARG A 9 11.87 26.71 81.78
N PRO A 10 10.53 26.70 81.79
CA PRO A 10 9.75 27.10 80.62
C PRO A 10 10.07 28.55 80.24
N SER A 11 10.25 28.76 78.94
CA SER A 11 10.51 30.04 78.29
C SER A 11 9.29 30.93 78.47
N ARG A 12 9.49 32.09 79.09
CA ARG A 12 8.42 33.05 79.42
C ARG A 12 8.56 34.30 78.57
N LEU A 13 7.45 34.79 78.00
CA LEU A 13 7.41 36.00 77.18
C LEU A 13 7.94 37.22 77.96
N GLN A 14 9.02 37.83 77.47
CA GLN A 14 9.69 39.01 78.01
C GLN A 14 9.12 40.31 77.43
N PHE A 15 8.52 40.26 76.24
CA PHE A 15 7.87 41.40 75.61
C PHE A 15 6.74 41.99 76.47
N LYS A 16 6.79 43.30 76.73
CA LYS A 16 5.73 44.04 77.45
C LYS A 16 4.66 44.52 76.47
N LEU A 17 3.48 43.90 76.57
CA LEU A 17 2.34 44.10 75.68
C LEU A 17 1.70 45.49 75.86
N ASN A 18 1.48 46.18 74.73
CA ASN A 18 0.82 47.49 74.61
C ASN A 18 0.60 47.82 73.11
N PHE A 19 -0.16 47.00 72.39
CA PHE A 19 -0.54 47.23 70.99
C PHE A 19 -1.80 48.08 70.86
N VAL A 20 -2.64 48.11 71.90
CA VAL A 20 -3.91 48.84 71.94
C VAL A 20 -3.94 49.73 73.18
N SER A 21 -4.06 51.05 73.01
CA SER A 21 -4.16 51.99 74.14
C SER A 21 -5.52 51.85 74.85
N ALA A 22 -5.53 51.64 76.16
CA ALA A 22 -6.75 51.63 76.99
C ALA A 22 -7.41 53.02 77.12
N SER A 23 -6.77 54.08 76.60
CA SER A 23 -7.29 55.45 76.58
C SER A 23 -7.16 56.07 75.19
N SER A 24 -8.22 56.74 74.74
CA SER A 24 -8.43 57.28 73.38
C SER A 24 -7.50 58.43 72.94
N GLN A 25 -6.30 58.55 73.53
CA GLN A 25 -5.42 59.74 73.35
C GLN A 25 -3.97 59.46 72.92
N LYS A 26 -3.54 58.21 72.68
CA LYS A 26 -2.26 57.93 72.02
C LYS A 26 -2.42 56.99 70.85
N ILE A 27 -2.49 57.56 69.65
CA ILE A 27 -2.38 56.83 68.38
C ILE A 27 -0.93 56.37 68.27
N ILE A 28 -0.68 55.05 68.32
CA ILE A 28 0.63 54.48 68.01
C ILE A 28 0.84 54.68 66.50
N SER A 29 1.96 55.26 66.10
CA SER A 29 2.27 55.44 64.68
C SER A 29 2.58 54.08 64.03
N THR A 30 2.22 53.92 62.75
CA THR A 30 2.48 52.68 61.99
C THR A 30 3.92 52.16 62.11
N PRO A 31 4.98 52.99 62.03
CA PRO A 31 6.36 52.51 62.19
C PRO A 31 6.67 51.96 63.59
N GLU A 32 6.13 52.57 64.63
CA GLU A 32 6.29 52.10 66.01
C GLU A 32 5.49 50.82 66.27
N LEU A 33 4.32 50.68 65.64
CA LEU A 33 3.51 49.47 65.69
C LEU A 33 4.22 48.28 65.01
N ILE A 34 4.77 48.49 63.81
CA ILE A 34 5.58 47.49 63.10
C ILE A 34 6.77 47.06 63.95
N LYS A 35 7.54 48.00 64.52
CA LYS A 35 8.70 47.69 65.38
C LYS A 35 8.33 46.80 66.56
N ARG A 36 7.18 47.06 67.20
CA ARG A 36 6.68 46.24 68.32
C ARG A 36 6.28 44.84 67.86
N LEU A 37 5.60 44.74 66.72
CA LEU A 37 5.18 43.46 66.14
C LEU A 37 6.39 42.63 65.68
N THR A 38 7.44 43.25 65.12
CA THR A 38 8.70 42.57 64.77
C THR A 38 9.39 41.99 66.00
N ASN A 39 9.43 42.75 67.11
CA ASN A 39 10.02 42.25 68.37
C ASN A 39 9.22 41.07 68.95
N LEU A 40 7.88 41.15 68.91
CA LEU A 40 7.04 40.04 69.33
C LEU A 40 7.24 38.81 68.45
N PHE A 41 7.24 38.99 67.13
CA PHE A 41 7.49 37.92 66.16
C PHE A 41 8.85 37.23 66.38
N GLY A 42 9.91 38.00 66.59
CA GLY A 42 11.25 37.47 66.85
C GLY A 42 11.36 36.68 68.15
N GLU A 43 10.51 36.95 69.15
CA GLU A 43 10.48 36.19 70.40
C GLU A 43 9.62 34.92 70.28
N VAL A 44 8.44 35.02 69.67
CA VAL A 44 7.46 33.92 69.60
C VAL A 44 7.86 32.86 68.55
N SER A 45 8.49 33.24 67.44
CA SER A 45 8.89 32.29 66.38
C SER A 45 9.95 31.28 66.83
N VAL A 46 10.82 31.64 67.79
CA VAL A 46 11.92 30.80 68.30
C VAL A 46 11.49 29.95 69.51
N MET A 47 10.31 30.19 70.08
CA MET A 47 9.82 29.41 71.22
C MET A 47 9.50 27.96 70.82
N ASP A 48 9.83 27.03 71.73
CA ASP A 48 9.51 25.62 71.60
C ASP A 48 8.19 25.32 72.33
N GLN A 49 7.29 24.60 71.65
CA GLN A 49 5.96 24.21 72.15
C GLN A 49 6.04 23.42 73.46
N GLU A 50 7.05 22.56 73.65
CA GLU A 50 7.19 21.74 74.85
C GLU A 50 7.82 22.49 76.04
N GLN A 51 8.36 23.69 75.82
CA GLN A 51 9.17 24.44 76.79
C GLN A 51 8.69 25.88 76.95
N VAL A 52 7.40 26.18 76.80
CA VAL A 52 6.82 27.54 76.89
C VAL A 52 5.81 27.71 78.03
N ASP A 53 5.82 28.88 78.67
CA ASP A 53 4.82 29.27 79.69
C ASP A 53 3.59 29.90 79.01
N LEU A 54 2.54 29.10 78.78
CA LEU A 54 1.30 29.53 78.11
C LEU A 54 0.60 30.71 78.81
N GLU A 55 0.70 30.85 80.14
CA GLU A 55 0.11 31.98 80.87
C GLU A 55 0.74 33.32 80.49
N SER A 56 2.02 33.31 80.10
CA SER A 56 2.73 34.52 79.65
C SER A 56 2.30 35.00 78.26
N LEU A 57 1.71 34.11 77.46
CA LEU A 57 1.26 34.40 76.09
C LEU A 57 -0.17 34.97 76.04
N LYS A 58 -1.00 34.76 77.07
CA LYS A 58 -2.43 35.17 77.09
C LYS A 58 -2.68 36.64 76.77
N GLY A 59 -1.77 37.53 77.19
CA GLY A 59 -1.88 38.95 76.88
C GLY A 59 -1.67 39.22 75.37
N ALA A 60 -0.69 38.56 74.75
CA ALA A 60 -0.40 38.68 73.32
C ALA A 60 -1.56 38.13 72.49
N THR A 61 -2.06 36.96 72.89
CA THR A 61 -3.27 36.33 72.35
C THR A 61 -4.46 37.31 72.38
N ARG A 62 -4.69 38.04 73.47
CA ARG A 62 -5.83 38.97 73.57
C ARG A 62 -5.67 40.22 72.71
N GLU A 63 -4.47 40.78 72.63
CA GLU A 63 -4.23 42.05 71.94
C GLU A 63 -4.16 41.90 70.41
N LEU A 64 -3.62 40.78 69.89
CA LEU A 64 -3.43 40.54 68.46
C LEU A 64 -4.74 40.32 67.68
N ILE A 65 -5.82 39.90 68.33
CA ILE A 65 -7.14 39.69 67.72
C ILE A 65 -7.89 41.02 67.49
N ASN A 66 -7.31 42.17 67.85
CA ASN A 66 -8.00 43.43 67.66
C ASN A 66 -8.24 43.71 66.16
N THR A 67 -9.49 43.99 65.79
CA THR A 67 -9.89 44.25 64.39
C THR A 67 -9.08 45.38 63.74
N ASN A 68 -8.61 46.35 64.54
CA ASN A 68 -7.75 47.44 64.04
C ASN A 68 -6.35 46.98 63.63
N LEU A 69 -5.87 45.82 64.13
CA LEU A 69 -4.60 45.20 63.76
C LEU A 69 -4.78 44.21 62.59
N ILE A 70 -5.81 43.37 62.64
CA ILE A 70 -6.12 42.37 61.59
C ILE A 70 -6.50 43.06 60.27
N SER A 71 -7.36 44.08 60.34
CA SER A 71 -7.82 44.84 59.17
C SER A 71 -7.08 46.17 59.00
N HIS A 72 -5.84 46.27 59.52
CA HIS A 72 -5.05 47.50 59.48
C HIS A 72 -4.80 47.97 58.04
N LYS A 73 -4.63 49.28 57.78
CA LYS A 73 -4.39 49.77 56.41
C LYS A 73 -3.01 49.39 55.86
N ASP A 74 -2.03 49.26 56.75
CA ASP A 74 -0.65 48.91 56.42
C ASP A 74 -0.46 47.39 56.32
N GLN A 75 0.21 46.96 55.24
CA GLN A 75 0.41 45.56 54.88
C GLN A 75 1.47 44.86 55.75
N GLY A 76 2.48 45.60 56.21
CA GLY A 76 3.48 45.09 57.15
C GLY A 76 2.88 44.75 58.50
N VAL A 77 1.98 45.62 59.00
CA VAL A 77 1.21 45.34 60.23
C VAL A 77 0.41 44.04 60.09
N LYS A 78 -0.30 43.84 58.96
CA LYS A 78 -1.06 42.59 58.73
C LYS A 78 -0.16 41.35 58.68
N ALA A 79 0.96 41.42 57.96
CA ALA A 79 1.88 40.29 57.79
C ALA A 79 2.50 39.85 59.12
N TYR A 80 3.01 40.78 59.93
CA TYR A 80 3.56 40.43 61.24
C TYR A 80 2.50 39.94 62.22
N VAL A 81 1.28 40.50 62.20
CA VAL A 81 0.15 40.02 63.01
C VAL A 81 -0.20 38.58 62.64
N ALA A 82 -0.31 38.26 61.34
CA ALA A 82 -0.60 36.91 60.86
C ALA A 82 0.48 35.90 61.26
N CYS A 83 1.76 36.25 61.16
CA CYS A 83 2.86 35.39 61.59
C CYS A 83 2.84 35.15 63.10
N CYS A 84 2.63 36.20 63.91
CA CYS A 84 2.51 36.06 65.36
C CYS A 84 1.30 35.18 65.75
N ILE A 85 0.16 35.34 65.07
CA ILE A 85 -1.02 34.49 65.32
C ILE A 85 -0.73 33.04 64.96
N SER A 86 -0.08 32.78 63.83
CA SER A 86 0.32 31.44 63.38
C SER A 86 1.28 30.76 64.37
N ASP A 87 2.34 31.45 64.82
CA ASP A 87 3.24 30.89 65.82
C ASP A 87 2.58 30.72 67.19
N LEU A 88 1.64 31.59 67.59
CA LEU A 88 0.85 31.37 68.80
C LEU A 88 -0.06 30.15 68.67
N LEU A 89 -0.70 29.93 67.52
CA LEU A 89 -1.47 28.71 67.25
C LEU A 89 -0.57 27.46 67.33
N ARG A 90 0.66 27.53 66.81
CA ARG A 90 1.67 26.47 66.93
C ARG A 90 2.02 26.15 68.38
N LEU A 91 2.27 27.18 69.21
CA LEU A 91 2.68 27.01 70.61
C LEU A 91 1.54 26.51 71.52
N TYR A 92 0.28 26.78 71.16
CA TYR A 92 -0.89 26.35 71.93
C TYR A 92 -1.47 25.00 71.48
N ALA A 93 -1.04 24.45 70.34
CA ALA A 93 -1.52 23.14 69.88
C ALA A 93 -1.33 22.05 70.97
N PRO A 94 -2.31 21.16 71.20
CA PRO A 94 -3.56 20.96 70.44
C PRO A 94 -4.71 21.92 70.82
N ASP A 95 -4.61 22.67 71.92
CA ASP A 95 -5.70 23.48 72.47
C ASP A 95 -5.60 24.95 72.01
N ALA A 96 -6.13 25.24 70.82
CA ALA A 96 -6.07 26.57 70.21
C ALA A 96 -6.70 27.68 71.10
N PRO A 97 -6.06 28.84 71.26
CA PRO A 97 -6.48 29.88 72.20
C PRO A 97 -7.50 30.88 71.60
N TYR A 98 -7.90 30.67 70.34
CA TYR A 98 -8.72 31.59 69.55
C TYR A 98 -10.03 30.92 69.10
N ASN A 99 -11.13 31.68 69.06
CA ASN A 99 -12.40 31.23 68.50
C ASN A 99 -12.58 31.74 67.05
N ALA A 100 -12.62 30.78 66.12
CA ALA A 100 -13.35 30.67 64.85
C ALA A 100 -13.51 31.83 63.83
N ARG A 101 -12.99 33.04 63.99
CA ARG A 101 -13.09 34.06 62.93
C ARG A 101 -11.81 34.87 62.77
N GLU A 102 -11.45 35.10 61.51
CA GLU A 102 -10.48 36.10 61.02
C GLU A 102 -9.05 35.59 60.71
N LEU A 103 -8.92 34.86 59.58
CA LEU A 103 -7.68 34.69 58.82
C LEU A 103 -8.00 34.95 57.34
N LYS A 104 -7.85 36.19 56.86
CA LYS A 104 -8.04 36.53 55.43
C LYS A 104 -7.04 37.60 54.98
N ASN A 105 -6.48 37.37 53.79
CA ASN A 105 -5.57 38.21 52.98
C ASN A 105 -4.06 37.91 53.15
N ILE A 106 -3.54 37.06 52.26
CA ILE A 106 -2.14 37.04 51.85
C ILE A 106 -2.14 37.41 50.36
N ASP A 107 -1.81 38.65 50.04
CA ASP A 107 -1.46 39.02 48.66
C ASP A 107 -0.39 40.11 48.73
N ASP A 108 0.86 39.76 48.42
CA ASP A 108 1.82 40.70 47.83
C ASP A 108 2.98 39.95 47.16
N LYS A 109 3.33 40.36 45.95
CA LYS A 109 4.46 39.82 45.18
C LYS A 109 5.66 40.74 45.35
N ASP A 110 6.81 40.19 45.73
CA ASP A 110 8.08 40.93 45.89
C ASP A 110 7.99 42.16 46.81
N GLY A 111 6.97 42.20 47.67
CA GLY A 111 6.83 43.21 48.71
C GLY A 111 7.92 43.03 49.78
N PRO A 112 8.21 44.06 50.57
CA PRO A 112 9.23 44.03 51.64
C PRO A 112 8.94 43.02 52.78
N TYR A 113 7.86 42.23 52.66
CA TYR A 113 7.35 41.29 53.66
C TYR A 113 7.23 39.84 53.14
N PHE A 114 7.78 39.51 51.96
CA PHE A 114 7.72 38.16 51.38
C PHE A 114 8.23 37.07 52.35
N ASP A 115 9.33 37.32 53.05
CA ASP A 115 9.90 36.37 54.04
C ASP A 115 8.91 36.03 55.16
N LEU A 116 8.04 36.97 55.55
CA LEU A 116 7.00 36.75 56.55
C LEU A 116 5.88 35.86 56.00
N TYR A 117 5.44 36.10 54.77
CA TYR A 117 4.43 35.25 54.12
C TYR A 117 4.96 33.84 53.85
N PHE A 118 6.25 33.70 53.53
CA PHE A 118 6.92 32.42 53.41
C PHE A 118 6.93 31.67 54.75
N HIS A 119 7.33 32.31 55.85
CA HIS A 119 7.28 31.75 57.21
C HIS A 119 5.86 31.33 57.62
N LEU A 120 4.86 32.15 57.29
CA LEU A 120 3.46 31.85 57.54
C LEU A 120 3.01 30.58 56.80
N LEU A 121 3.35 30.46 55.51
CA LEU A 121 3.02 29.30 54.69
C LEU A 121 3.72 28.03 55.20
N GLU A 122 5.00 28.13 55.55
CA GLU A 122 5.77 27.03 56.14
C GLU A 122 5.12 26.52 57.44
N ASN A 123 4.75 27.43 58.35
CA ASN A 123 4.10 27.09 59.60
C ASN A 123 2.71 26.45 59.38
N LEU A 124 1.92 26.98 58.46
CA LEU A 124 0.59 26.43 58.11
C LEU A 124 0.70 24.99 57.60
N ALA A 125 1.69 24.70 56.74
CA ALA A 125 1.93 23.37 56.20
C ALA A 125 2.47 22.40 57.26
N ARG A 126 3.45 22.82 58.07
CA ARG A 126 4.19 21.95 59.00
C ARG A 126 3.38 21.56 60.24
N VAL A 127 2.62 22.49 60.79
CA VAL A 127 1.92 22.33 62.08
C VAL A 127 0.46 21.92 61.86
N LYS A 128 0.01 21.81 60.61
CA LYS A 128 -1.37 21.50 60.22
C LYS A 128 -2.42 22.44 60.82
N ILE A 129 -2.02 23.67 61.16
CA ILE A 129 -2.92 24.69 61.76
C ILE A 129 -4.07 25.01 60.80
N VAL A 130 -3.84 24.87 59.50
CA VAL A 130 -4.85 25.10 58.46
C VAL A 130 -6.09 24.20 58.61
N LEU A 131 -5.96 23.03 59.26
CA LEU A 131 -7.09 22.12 59.50
C LEU A 131 -8.16 22.72 60.44
N LEU A 132 -7.82 23.73 61.24
CA LEU A 132 -8.78 24.44 62.09
C LEU A 132 -9.89 25.11 61.26
N ILE A 133 -9.67 25.33 59.96
CA ILE A 133 -10.71 25.82 59.03
C ILE A 133 -11.89 24.85 58.96
N LEU A 134 -11.65 23.54 59.11
CA LEU A 134 -12.67 22.50 58.99
C LEU A 134 -13.67 22.53 60.16
N ASP A 135 -13.26 23.02 61.33
CA ASP A 135 -14.11 23.17 62.51
C ASP A 135 -15.01 24.42 62.46
N LEU A 136 -14.89 25.25 61.41
CA LEU A 136 -15.61 26.50 61.28
C LEU A 136 -17.01 26.30 60.68
N PRO A 137 -18.02 27.06 61.14
CA PRO A 137 -19.39 26.95 60.61
C PRO A 137 -19.52 27.38 59.13
N ASN A 138 -18.55 28.12 58.61
CA ASN A 138 -18.45 28.57 57.22
C ASN A 138 -17.26 27.93 56.48
N CYS A 139 -16.87 26.71 56.88
CA CYS A 139 -15.72 26.01 56.31
C CYS A 139 -15.81 25.84 54.79
N GLU A 140 -16.99 25.53 54.25
CA GLU A 140 -17.18 25.31 52.80
C GLU A 140 -16.82 26.55 51.96
N GLU A 141 -17.34 27.73 52.33
CA GLU A 141 -17.03 29.00 51.64
C GLU A 141 -15.53 29.33 51.74
N LEU A 142 -14.93 29.11 52.91
CA LEU A 142 -13.51 29.38 53.15
C LEU A 142 -12.60 28.43 52.36
N LEU A 143 -12.97 27.15 52.24
CA LEU A 143 -12.23 26.18 51.43
C LEU A 143 -12.28 26.57 49.95
N ILE A 144 -13.45 26.94 49.42
CA ILE A 144 -13.61 27.35 48.03
C ILE A 144 -12.76 28.60 47.72
N GLU A 145 -12.79 29.60 48.60
CA GLU A 145 -11.96 30.81 48.46
C GLU A 145 -10.47 30.47 48.53
N LEU A 146 -10.04 29.67 49.51
CA LEU A 146 -8.64 29.29 49.69
C LEU A 146 -8.08 28.54 48.47
N PHE A 147 -8.82 27.55 47.95
CA PHE A 147 -8.40 26.80 46.77
C PHE A 147 -8.30 27.72 45.54
N ARG A 148 -9.27 28.62 45.34
CA ARG A 148 -9.22 29.61 44.26
C ARG A 148 -8.00 30.50 44.38
N ASP A 149 -7.76 31.06 45.56
CA ASP A 149 -6.64 31.95 45.82
C ASP A 149 -5.30 31.23 45.58
N PHE A 150 -5.15 29.98 46.03
CA PHE A 150 -3.91 29.21 45.81
C PHE A 150 -3.61 29.00 44.33
N PHE A 151 -4.62 28.67 43.52
CA PHE A 151 -4.44 28.51 42.07
C PHE A 151 -4.25 29.84 41.31
N ASP A 152 -4.81 30.94 41.81
CA ASP A 152 -4.61 32.27 41.23
C ASP A 152 -3.26 32.89 41.62
N ILE A 153 -2.74 32.57 42.82
CA ILE A 153 -1.48 33.11 43.37
C ILE A 153 -0.25 32.37 42.81
N ILE A 154 -0.32 31.05 42.63
CA ILE A 154 0.82 30.24 42.19
C ILE A 154 1.28 30.62 40.78
N ARG A 155 2.60 30.69 40.58
CA ARG A 155 3.23 31.08 39.32
C ARG A 155 4.53 30.32 39.12
N SER A 156 5.00 30.29 37.88
CA SER A 156 6.21 29.57 37.48
C SER A 156 7.52 30.16 38.03
N ASP A 157 7.52 31.41 38.49
CA ASP A 157 8.67 32.11 39.09
C ASP A 157 8.84 31.83 40.60
N MET A 158 7.86 31.20 41.25
CA MET A 158 7.89 30.90 42.69
C MET A 158 8.85 29.74 42.99
N SER A 159 9.40 29.70 44.22
CA SER A 159 10.33 28.63 44.61
C SER A 159 9.62 27.27 44.78
N ASN A 160 10.33 26.18 44.51
CA ASN A 160 9.82 24.82 44.71
C ASN A 160 9.39 24.53 46.15
N ILE A 161 9.96 25.26 47.12
CA ILE A 161 9.61 25.12 48.54
C ILE A 161 8.21 25.69 48.79
N VAL A 162 7.90 26.87 48.23
CA VAL A 162 6.54 27.45 48.29
C VAL A 162 5.54 26.51 47.63
N HIS A 163 5.88 25.97 46.46
CA HIS A 163 5.03 24.98 45.78
C HIS A 163 4.76 23.76 46.68
N SER A 164 5.79 23.17 47.28
CA SER A 164 5.64 22.02 48.18
C SER A 164 4.73 22.32 49.37
N HIS A 165 4.89 23.48 50.03
CA HIS A 165 4.02 23.84 51.14
C HIS A 165 2.58 24.07 50.71
N MET A 166 2.36 24.64 49.52
CA MET A 166 1.01 24.77 48.96
C MET A 166 0.38 23.40 48.68
N VAL A 167 1.14 22.45 48.13
CA VAL A 167 0.68 21.07 47.95
C VAL A 167 0.30 20.44 49.30
N ASP A 168 1.18 20.53 50.30
CA ASP A 168 0.96 19.92 51.62
C ASP A 168 -0.30 20.47 52.30
N ILE A 169 -0.55 21.78 52.19
CA ILE A 169 -1.76 22.42 52.75
C ILE A 169 -3.02 21.92 52.05
N LEU A 170 -3.05 21.95 50.71
CA LEU A 170 -4.23 21.54 49.95
C LEU A 170 -4.52 20.05 50.12
N GLU A 171 -3.48 19.20 50.15
CA GLU A 171 -3.57 17.77 50.42
C GLU A 171 -4.18 17.50 51.80
N GLN A 172 -3.68 18.15 52.85
CA GLN A 172 -4.18 18.00 54.22
C GLN A 172 -5.66 18.35 54.31
N LEU A 173 -6.07 19.49 53.74
CA LEU A 173 -7.46 19.93 53.73
C LEU A 173 -8.39 18.96 52.99
N ILE A 174 -7.93 18.38 51.88
CA ILE A 174 -8.71 17.38 51.13
C ILE A 174 -8.89 16.10 51.95
N ASN A 175 -7.81 15.60 52.53
CA ASN A 175 -7.81 14.30 53.22
C ASN A 175 -8.60 14.34 54.52
N ASP A 176 -8.46 15.42 55.29
CA ASP A 176 -9.06 15.55 56.63
C ASP A 176 -10.49 16.13 56.61
N SER A 177 -11.00 16.62 55.47
CA SER A 177 -12.39 17.07 55.36
C SER A 177 -13.39 15.89 55.34
N ASP A 178 -14.51 16.02 56.05
CA ASP A 178 -15.61 15.04 56.02
C ASP A 178 -16.27 14.94 54.63
N GLY A 179 -16.44 16.08 53.95
CA GLY A 179 -17.05 16.21 52.63
C GLY A 179 -16.38 17.32 51.81
N LEU A 180 -16.26 17.14 50.50
CA LEU A 180 -15.67 18.16 49.63
C LEU A 180 -16.78 18.95 48.91
N PRO A 181 -16.82 20.28 49.01
CA PRO A 181 -17.74 21.10 48.23
C PRO A 181 -17.51 20.90 46.74
N GLN A 182 -18.58 20.84 45.95
CA GLN A 182 -18.47 20.60 44.51
C GLN A 182 -17.71 21.71 43.78
N ASP A 183 -17.96 22.97 44.14
CA ASP A 183 -17.26 24.13 43.55
C ASP A 183 -15.75 24.05 43.75
N MET A 184 -15.29 23.45 44.86
CA MET A 184 -13.87 23.22 45.13
C MET A 184 -13.28 22.17 44.18
N ILE A 185 -14.01 21.07 43.92
CA ILE A 185 -13.60 20.06 42.94
C ILE A 185 -13.52 20.68 41.53
N ASP A 186 -14.49 21.51 41.16
CA ASP A 186 -14.50 22.17 39.85
C ASP A 186 -13.32 23.13 39.69
N ILE A 187 -12.92 23.83 40.76
CA ILE A 187 -11.73 24.69 40.77
C ILE A 187 -10.46 23.86 40.51
N ILE A 188 -10.33 22.69 41.12
CA ILE A 188 -9.18 21.77 40.90
C ILE A 188 -9.20 21.25 39.46
N LEU A 189 -10.34 20.72 39.00
CA LEU A 189 -10.47 20.12 37.66
C LEU A 189 -10.31 21.14 36.54
N ALA A 190 -10.73 22.40 36.76
CA ALA A 190 -10.56 23.48 35.80
C ALA A 190 -9.09 23.71 35.43
N GLN A 191 -8.14 23.39 36.32
CA GLN A 191 -6.70 23.55 36.05
C GLN A 191 -6.19 22.60 34.96
N PHE A 192 -6.87 21.47 34.73
CA PHE A 192 -6.54 20.50 33.69
C PHE A 192 -7.17 20.84 32.33
N LEU A 193 -8.04 21.86 32.26
CA LEU A 193 -8.55 22.34 30.98
C LEU A 193 -7.43 23.01 30.20
N LYS A 194 -7.35 22.72 28.90
CA LYS A 194 -6.29 23.24 28.01
C LYS A 194 -6.07 24.76 28.14
N GLN A 195 -7.16 25.52 28.17
CA GLN A 195 -7.07 26.98 28.30
C GLN A 195 -6.35 27.41 29.60
N ARG A 196 -6.68 26.79 30.74
CA ARG A 196 -6.05 27.11 32.03
C ARG A 196 -4.62 26.62 32.11
N LYS A 197 -4.33 25.45 31.55
CA LYS A 197 -2.97 24.89 31.46
C LYS A 197 -2.03 25.81 30.67
N ASP A 198 -2.52 26.36 29.55
CA ASP A 198 -1.75 27.29 28.72
C ASP A 198 -1.59 28.65 29.40
N GLU A 199 -2.59 29.11 30.19
CA GLU A 199 -2.54 30.35 30.96
C GLU A 199 -1.61 30.29 32.18
N ASN A 200 -1.65 29.20 32.97
CA ASN A 200 -0.86 29.03 34.18
C ASN A 200 -0.37 27.57 34.36
N PRO A 201 0.81 27.23 33.80
CA PRO A 201 1.40 25.89 33.94
C PRO A 201 1.74 25.50 35.40
N ALA A 202 2.00 26.47 36.27
CA ALA A 202 2.32 26.21 37.66
C ALA A 202 1.08 25.77 38.46
N ALA A 203 -0.09 26.36 38.19
CA ALA A 203 -1.36 25.90 38.75
C ALA A 203 -1.71 24.48 38.30
N TYR A 204 -1.43 24.14 37.04
CA TYR A 204 -1.57 22.77 36.53
C TYR A 204 -0.67 21.77 37.29
N GLN A 205 0.60 22.13 37.54
CA GLN A 205 1.51 21.27 38.31
C GLN A 205 1.06 21.10 39.76
N LEU A 206 0.65 22.19 40.42
CA LEU A 206 0.09 22.17 41.77
C LEU A 206 -1.13 21.24 41.83
N ALA A 207 -2.07 21.39 40.90
CA ALA A 207 -3.26 20.54 40.82
C ALA A 207 -2.89 19.07 40.58
N SER A 208 -1.94 18.81 39.68
CA SER A 208 -1.46 17.46 39.39
C SER A 208 -0.88 16.79 40.63
N GLU A 209 -0.05 17.48 41.40
CA GLU A 209 0.58 16.89 42.58
C GLU A 209 -0.43 16.68 43.71
N VAL A 210 -1.31 17.65 43.97
CA VAL A 210 -2.41 17.51 44.94
C VAL A 210 -3.32 16.34 44.58
N CYS A 211 -3.70 16.21 43.31
CA CYS A 211 -4.53 15.11 42.82
C CYS A 211 -3.87 13.74 43.03
N ASN A 212 -2.56 13.62 42.79
CA ASN A 212 -1.84 12.36 42.99
C ASN A 212 -1.73 12.01 44.48
N ARG A 213 -1.42 12.98 45.36
CA ARG A 213 -1.28 12.73 46.79
C ARG A 213 -2.61 12.47 47.50
N ALA A 214 -3.70 13.11 47.07
CA ALA A 214 -5.04 12.93 47.63
C ALA A 214 -5.96 12.01 46.79
N THR A 215 -5.37 11.09 46.02
CA THR A 215 -6.09 10.21 45.07
C THR A 215 -7.25 9.47 45.75
N ASP A 216 -7.02 8.87 46.92
CA ASP A 216 -8.00 7.98 47.56
C ASP A 216 -9.31 8.67 47.93
N LYS A 217 -9.22 9.95 48.32
CA LYS A 217 -10.37 10.79 48.64
C LYS A 217 -11.01 11.33 47.37
N LEU A 218 -10.20 11.92 46.48
CA LEU A 218 -10.68 12.60 45.27
C LEU A 218 -11.32 11.65 44.25
N GLN A 219 -10.83 10.41 44.10
CA GLN A 219 -11.37 9.45 43.12
C GLN A 219 -12.88 9.16 43.31
N ARG A 220 -13.39 9.30 44.55
CA ARG A 220 -14.82 9.10 44.86
C ARG A 220 -15.67 10.26 44.34
N TYR A 221 -15.16 11.48 44.40
CA TYR A 221 -15.83 12.69 43.94
C TYR A 221 -15.74 12.87 42.42
N VAL A 222 -14.60 12.50 41.82
CA VAL A 222 -14.44 12.50 40.36
C VAL A 222 -15.44 11.54 39.69
N CYS A 223 -15.76 10.41 40.35
CA CYS A 223 -16.80 9.48 39.90
C CYS A 223 -18.23 10.00 40.08
N GLN A 224 -18.46 10.91 41.05
CA GLN A 224 -19.77 11.39 41.47
C GLN A 224 -20.15 12.76 40.90
N LEU A 225 -19.34 13.34 40.01
CA LEU A 225 -19.50 14.70 39.48
C LEU A 225 -20.97 15.02 39.14
N GLN A 226 -21.59 15.75 40.06
CA GLN A 226 -22.94 16.24 40.05
C GLN A 226 -22.80 17.74 40.35
N VAL A 227 -22.94 18.61 39.34
CA VAL A 227 -22.75 20.06 39.56
C VAL A 227 -23.99 20.86 39.23
N SER A 228 -24.53 21.42 40.30
CA SER A 228 -25.37 22.60 40.34
C SER A 228 -24.53 23.84 40.03
N THR A 229 -24.60 24.34 38.79
CA THR A 229 -24.79 25.75 38.42
C THR A 229 -24.57 25.90 36.90
N ASN A 230 -25.62 26.31 36.17
CA ASN A 230 -25.62 26.62 34.74
C ASN A 230 -24.92 25.61 33.78
N ARG A 231 -25.68 24.55 33.42
CA ARG A 231 -25.45 23.64 32.27
C ARG A 231 -24.00 23.17 32.07
N ARG A 232 -23.62 22.09 32.75
CA ARG A 232 -22.56 21.14 32.32
C ARG A 232 -22.71 19.79 33.08
N THR A 233 -23.61 18.96 32.55
CA THR A 233 -23.60 17.47 32.49
C THR A 233 -23.49 16.66 33.79
N GLN A 234 -24.62 16.02 34.17
CA GLN A 234 -24.66 14.67 34.77
C GLN A 234 -23.95 13.72 33.78
N TYR A 235 -22.83 13.10 34.15
CA TYR A 235 -21.89 12.66 33.12
C TYR A 235 -21.95 11.19 32.67
N PHE A 236 -22.14 10.21 33.56
CA PHE A 236 -22.00 8.80 33.16
C PHE A 236 -23.25 7.96 33.39
N THR A 237 -23.88 8.03 34.56
CA THR A 237 -25.05 7.18 34.85
C THR A 237 -26.33 7.65 34.12
N ASP A 238 -26.62 8.96 34.11
CA ASP A 238 -27.83 9.48 33.47
C ASP A 238 -27.67 9.59 31.94
N VAL A 239 -26.45 9.76 31.43
CA VAL A 239 -26.14 9.83 29.99
C VAL A 239 -26.31 8.48 29.32
N ILE A 240 -25.81 7.40 29.95
CA ILE A 240 -26.05 6.03 29.48
C ILE A 240 -27.56 5.76 29.41
N VAL A 241 -28.34 6.29 30.37
CA VAL A 241 -29.79 6.07 30.45
C VAL A 241 -30.60 6.99 29.52
N GLU A 242 -30.18 8.24 29.28
CA GLU A 242 -30.86 9.21 28.42
C GLU A 242 -30.50 9.08 26.93
N ALA A 243 -29.23 8.80 26.61
CA ALA A 243 -28.78 8.56 25.24
C ALA A 243 -29.48 7.34 24.63
N ASP A 244 -29.78 6.32 25.44
CA ASP A 244 -30.54 5.13 25.06
C ASP A 244 -32.00 5.44 24.69
N ARG A 245 -32.54 6.59 25.12
CA ARG A 245 -33.95 6.94 24.92
C ARG A 245 -34.20 7.96 23.80
N ASN A 246 -33.33 8.94 23.58
CA ASN A 246 -33.63 10.08 22.67
C ASN A 246 -32.53 10.46 21.65
N GLY A 247 -31.35 9.84 21.67
CA GLY A 247 -30.21 10.21 20.80
C GLY A 247 -29.58 11.57 21.15
N THR A 248 -28.28 11.73 20.93
CA THR A 248 -27.51 12.89 21.43
C THR A 248 -27.60 14.13 20.52
N SER A 249 -27.89 15.30 21.08
CA SER A 249 -27.90 16.58 20.35
C SER A 249 -26.47 17.14 20.13
N THR A 250 -26.33 18.12 19.24
CA THR A 250 -25.01 18.72 18.93
C THR A 250 -24.39 19.47 20.12
N GLU A 251 -25.19 20.14 20.94
CA GLU A 251 -24.70 20.85 22.14
C GLU A 251 -24.24 19.85 23.20
N GLU A 252 -24.99 18.77 23.42
CA GLU A 252 -24.62 17.69 24.33
C GLU A 252 -23.33 17.00 23.87
N LEU A 253 -23.18 16.72 22.58
CA LEU A 253 -21.96 16.10 22.02
C LEU A 253 -20.70 16.96 22.26
N ASN A 254 -20.82 18.28 22.23
CA ASN A 254 -19.69 19.18 22.52
C ASN A 254 -19.34 19.17 24.01
N ASN A 255 -20.34 19.06 24.89
CA ASN A 255 -20.08 18.86 26.30
C ASN A 255 -19.31 17.56 26.49
N PHE A 256 -19.79 16.44 25.93
CA PHE A 256 -19.12 15.14 26.03
C PHE A 256 -17.66 15.18 25.59
N LYS A 257 -17.36 15.83 24.47
CA LYS A 257 -15.98 16.03 24.02
C LYS A 257 -15.13 16.75 25.06
N THR A 258 -15.66 17.81 25.67
CA THR A 258 -14.94 18.59 26.69
C THR A 258 -14.60 17.74 27.91
N ALA A 259 -15.51 16.87 28.38
CA ALA A 259 -15.18 15.96 29.48
C ALA A 259 -14.24 14.84 29.06
N HIS A 260 -14.39 14.27 27.87
CA HIS A 260 -13.45 13.28 27.38
C HIS A 260 -12.04 13.86 27.23
N ASP A 261 -11.92 15.12 26.82
CA ASP A 261 -10.64 15.84 26.83
C ASP A 261 -10.08 16.00 28.25
N LEU A 262 -10.94 16.31 29.24
CA LEU A 262 -10.53 16.32 30.65
C LEU A 262 -10.08 14.94 31.15
N ILE A 263 -10.77 13.86 30.77
CA ILE A 263 -10.37 12.48 31.13
C ILE A 263 -8.99 12.15 30.57
N LYS A 264 -8.70 12.54 29.32
CA LYS A 264 -7.37 12.33 28.73
C LYS A 264 -6.29 13.08 29.51
N GLU A 265 -6.53 14.34 29.87
CA GLU A 265 -5.56 15.12 30.66
C GLU A 265 -5.39 14.54 32.07
N LEU A 266 -6.47 14.11 32.73
CA LEU A 266 -6.40 13.43 34.02
C LEU A 266 -5.67 12.09 33.93
N ASN A 267 -5.82 11.33 32.84
CA ASN A 267 -5.07 10.08 32.65
C ASN A 267 -3.57 10.32 32.58
N ARG A 268 -3.14 11.44 31.96
CA ARG A 268 -1.73 11.85 31.88
C ARG A 268 -1.20 12.35 33.21
N ALA A 269 -2.00 13.12 33.95
CA ALA A 269 -1.54 13.83 35.14
C ALA A 269 -1.74 13.04 36.45
N ALA A 270 -2.92 12.43 36.63
CA ALA A 270 -3.32 11.74 37.85
C ALA A 270 -4.24 10.53 37.52
N PRO A 271 -3.69 9.46 36.87
CA PRO A 271 -4.49 8.32 36.39
C PRO A 271 -5.23 7.57 37.50
N GLY A 272 -4.77 7.65 38.74
CA GLY A 272 -5.43 7.04 39.90
C GLY A 272 -6.85 7.57 40.13
N LEU A 273 -7.14 8.82 39.72
CA LEU A 273 -8.47 9.40 39.84
C LEU A 273 -9.52 8.76 38.92
N LEU A 274 -9.08 8.09 37.86
CA LEU A 274 -9.96 7.54 36.84
C LEU A 274 -10.40 6.09 37.11
N LEU A 275 -10.08 5.54 38.29
CA LEU A 275 -10.37 4.14 38.64
C LEU A 275 -11.81 3.71 38.31
N ASN A 276 -12.77 4.59 38.60
CA ASN A 276 -14.20 4.33 38.37
C ASN A 276 -14.73 4.91 37.05
N VAL A 277 -13.94 5.76 36.38
CA VAL A 277 -14.33 6.43 35.12
C VAL A 277 -13.98 5.58 33.90
N ILE A 278 -12.81 4.90 33.91
CA ILE A 278 -12.39 4.04 32.80
C ILE A 278 -13.41 2.91 32.51
N PRO A 279 -13.99 2.20 33.51
CA PRO A 279 -15.05 1.24 33.26
C PRO A 279 -16.32 1.85 32.65
N GLN A 280 -16.59 3.14 32.85
CA GLN A 280 -17.76 3.81 32.27
C GLN A 280 -17.56 4.08 30.77
N LEU A 281 -16.34 4.38 30.34
CA LEU A 281 -16.00 4.45 28.90
C LEU A 281 -16.20 3.10 28.19
N GLU A 282 -16.04 1.98 28.91
CA GLU A 282 -16.36 0.65 28.38
C GLU A 282 -17.86 0.51 28.06
N GLU A 283 -18.72 1.03 28.92
CA GLU A 283 -20.17 1.05 28.70
C GLU A 283 -20.55 1.99 27.54
N GLU A 284 -19.84 3.13 27.38
CA GLU A 284 -20.02 3.99 26.21
C GLU A 284 -19.70 3.29 24.88
N LEU A 285 -18.73 2.37 24.86
CA LEU A 285 -18.45 1.54 23.68
C LEU A 285 -19.61 0.59 23.31
N LYS A 286 -20.53 0.32 24.24
CA LYS A 286 -21.67 -0.59 24.08
C LYS A 286 -22.98 0.13 23.71
N LEU A 287 -23.03 1.46 23.85
CA LEU A 287 -24.22 2.27 23.53
C LEU A 287 -24.63 2.12 22.06
N ASP A 288 -25.94 2.23 21.80
CA ASP A 288 -26.48 2.27 20.44
C ASP A 288 -26.20 3.62 19.74
N ASP A 289 -26.00 4.70 20.51
CA ASP A 289 -25.63 6.02 19.99
C ASP A 289 -24.26 6.00 19.29
N THR A 290 -24.27 6.32 17.99
CA THR A 290 -23.07 6.21 17.15
C THR A 290 -22.04 7.33 17.41
N PRO A 291 -22.43 8.61 17.56
CA PRO A 291 -21.51 9.67 17.97
C PRO A 291 -20.76 9.39 19.28
N LEU A 292 -21.44 8.95 20.34
CA LEU A 292 -20.82 8.65 21.63
C LEU A 292 -19.87 7.45 21.52
N ARG A 293 -20.31 6.37 20.86
CA ARG A 293 -19.47 5.19 20.64
C ARG A 293 -18.20 5.50 19.83
N LEU A 294 -18.30 6.40 18.85
CA LEU A 294 -17.16 6.91 18.09
C LEU A 294 -16.20 7.71 19.00
N LEU A 295 -16.73 8.63 19.81
CA LEU A 295 -15.95 9.43 20.74
C LEU A 295 -15.19 8.55 21.75
N ALA A 296 -15.87 7.59 22.38
CA ALA A 296 -15.26 6.64 23.30
C ALA A 296 -14.18 5.79 22.61
N THR A 297 -14.40 5.37 21.35
CA THR A 297 -13.39 4.64 20.57
C THR A 297 -12.14 5.49 20.32
N GLN A 298 -12.31 6.78 20.02
CA GLN A 298 -11.19 7.70 19.79
C GLN A 298 -10.42 8.00 21.07
N VAL A 299 -11.12 8.25 22.16
CA VAL A 299 -10.52 8.63 23.44
C VAL A 299 -9.73 7.48 24.04
N LEU A 300 -10.33 6.28 24.08
CA LEU A 300 -9.61 5.08 24.52
C LEU A 300 -8.45 4.75 23.57
N GLY A 301 -8.63 4.90 22.26
CA GLY A 301 -7.57 4.69 21.28
C GLY A 301 -6.36 5.61 21.51
N GLU A 302 -6.61 6.89 21.78
CA GLU A 302 -5.58 7.87 22.13
C GLU A 302 -4.87 7.45 23.41
N MET A 303 -5.62 7.21 24.50
CA MET A 303 -5.08 6.85 25.82
C MET A 303 -4.31 5.52 25.81
N PHE A 304 -4.74 4.52 25.05
CA PHE A 304 -3.99 3.26 24.89
C PHE A 304 -2.69 3.43 24.10
N SER A 305 -2.62 4.44 23.24
CA SER A 305 -1.49 4.64 22.32
C SER A 305 -0.44 5.63 22.80
N GLU A 306 -0.60 6.23 23.98
CA GLU A 306 0.37 7.15 24.59
C GLU A 306 1.65 6.42 25.02
N LYS A 307 2.83 7.01 24.76
CA LYS A 307 4.15 6.38 24.93
C LYS A 307 4.34 5.53 26.19
N ASP A 308 3.91 6.01 27.35
CA ASP A 308 4.12 5.35 28.65
C ASP A 308 2.81 4.77 29.23
N SER A 309 1.81 4.53 28.37
CA SER A 309 0.50 4.04 28.79
C SER A 309 0.56 2.60 29.28
N THR A 310 0.06 2.38 30.49
CA THR A 310 -0.18 1.06 31.08
C THR A 310 -1.68 0.73 31.12
N LEU A 311 -2.50 1.45 30.36
CA LEU A 311 -3.95 1.33 30.44
C LEU A 311 -4.45 -0.05 29.96
N ALA A 312 -3.84 -0.60 28.90
CA ALA A 312 -4.24 -1.88 28.34
C ALA A 312 -4.03 -3.05 29.32
N SER A 313 -2.93 -3.03 30.08
CA SER A 313 -2.64 -4.05 31.09
C SER A 313 -3.44 -3.86 32.38
N ARG A 314 -3.69 -2.61 32.79
CA ARG A 314 -4.51 -2.30 33.98
C ARG A 314 -6.00 -2.61 33.78
N TYR A 315 -6.53 -2.36 32.58
CA TYR A 315 -7.94 -2.52 32.25
C TYR A 315 -8.13 -3.45 31.04
N ASP A 316 -7.75 -4.72 31.21
CA ASP A 316 -7.80 -5.74 30.14
C ASP A 316 -9.20 -5.90 29.51
N ASN A 317 -10.28 -5.80 30.31
CA ASN A 317 -11.65 -5.85 29.78
C ASN A 317 -11.95 -4.67 28.85
N VAL A 318 -11.53 -3.46 29.21
CA VAL A 318 -11.74 -2.25 28.40
C VAL A 318 -10.92 -2.35 27.10
N TRP A 319 -9.69 -2.83 27.20
CA TRP A 319 -8.85 -3.11 26.03
C TRP A 319 -9.50 -4.11 25.07
N LYS A 320 -10.00 -5.24 25.59
CA LYS A 320 -10.73 -6.25 24.80
C LYS A 320 -11.98 -5.67 24.15
N MET A 321 -12.75 -4.87 24.87
CA MET A 321 -13.95 -4.20 24.35
C MET A 321 -13.62 -3.18 23.25
N TRP A 322 -12.52 -2.44 23.41
CA TRP A 322 -12.03 -1.52 22.40
C TRP A 322 -11.56 -2.28 21.13
N LEU A 323 -10.81 -3.37 21.28
CA LEU A 323 -10.43 -4.25 20.17
C LEU A 323 -11.62 -4.78 19.38
N LEU A 324 -12.77 -5.02 20.02
CA LEU A 324 -13.99 -5.47 19.33
C LEU A 324 -14.61 -4.39 18.43
N ARG A 325 -14.28 -3.10 18.60
CA ARG A 325 -14.79 -2.01 17.75
C ARG A 325 -14.29 -2.10 16.30
N ARG A 326 -13.24 -2.89 16.01
CA ARG A 326 -12.87 -3.26 14.64
C ARG A 326 -14.03 -3.91 13.85
N ASN A 327 -14.99 -4.51 14.55
CA ASN A 327 -16.17 -5.16 13.98
C ASN A 327 -17.46 -4.33 14.17
N ASP A 328 -17.34 -3.03 14.47
CA ASP A 328 -18.50 -2.16 14.59
C ASP A 328 -19.30 -2.10 13.28
N LYS A 329 -20.62 -1.92 13.39
CA LYS A 329 -21.51 -1.81 12.23
C LYS A 329 -21.22 -0.54 11.42
N THR A 330 -20.72 0.50 12.08
CA THR A 330 -20.44 1.80 11.47
C THR A 330 -19.04 1.84 10.86
N THR A 331 -18.93 2.25 9.60
CA THR A 331 -17.64 2.39 8.90
C THR A 331 -16.69 3.37 9.60
N ASP A 332 -17.18 4.53 10.03
CA ASP A 332 -16.32 5.58 10.61
C ASP A 332 -15.68 5.14 11.93
N ILE A 333 -16.36 4.34 12.75
CA ILE A 333 -15.79 3.76 13.98
C ILE A 333 -14.67 2.76 13.65
N ARG A 334 -14.87 1.91 12.63
CA ARG A 334 -13.83 0.97 12.19
C ARG A 334 -12.62 1.68 11.60
N CYS A 335 -12.82 2.78 10.86
CA CYS A 335 -11.74 3.63 10.39
C CYS A 335 -10.97 4.25 11.56
N ALA A 336 -11.67 4.86 12.53
CA ALA A 336 -11.04 5.43 13.71
C ALA A 336 -10.21 4.38 14.47
N TRP A 337 -10.76 3.19 14.70
CA TRP A 337 -10.02 2.08 15.32
C TRP A 337 -8.73 1.72 14.57
N VAL A 338 -8.78 1.66 13.23
CA VAL A 338 -7.59 1.38 12.40
C VAL A 338 -6.55 2.48 12.53
N GLU A 339 -6.95 3.76 12.57
CA GLU A 339 -6.02 4.89 12.66
C GLU A 339 -5.15 4.85 13.92
N TYR A 340 -5.67 4.35 15.05
CA TYR A 340 -4.91 4.19 16.29
C TYR A 340 -3.98 2.95 16.30
N CYS A 341 -4.07 2.06 15.31
CA CYS A 341 -3.11 0.95 15.21
C CYS A 341 -1.68 1.44 14.95
N LEU A 342 -1.50 2.54 14.21
CA LEU A 342 -0.18 3.11 13.92
C LEU A 342 0.57 3.56 15.20
N PRO A 343 0.03 4.46 16.04
CA PRO A 343 0.71 4.87 17.26
C PRO A 343 0.88 3.72 18.25
N LEU A 344 -0.03 2.73 18.27
CA LEU A 344 0.17 1.52 19.06
C LEU A 344 1.38 0.69 18.59
N TYR A 345 1.60 0.52 17.29
CA TYR A 345 2.81 -0.13 16.78
C TYR A 345 4.09 0.63 17.14
N ILE A 346 4.03 1.96 17.22
CA ILE A 346 5.19 2.81 17.51
C ILE A 346 5.53 2.80 19.01
N ASN A 347 4.52 2.83 19.87
CA ASN A 347 4.70 3.05 21.31
C ASN A 347 4.58 1.77 22.15
N HIS A 348 3.83 0.77 21.70
CA HIS A 348 3.48 -0.44 22.49
C HIS A 348 3.73 -1.73 21.72
N HIS A 349 5.01 -2.08 21.57
CA HIS A 349 5.44 -3.26 20.81
C HIS A 349 4.86 -4.56 21.37
N GLU A 350 4.62 -4.65 22.67
CA GLU A 350 4.01 -5.78 23.36
C GLU A 350 2.56 -6.05 22.93
N LEU A 351 1.85 -5.05 22.41
CA LEU A 351 0.47 -5.17 21.91
C LEU A 351 0.41 -5.56 20.43
N ALA A 352 1.54 -5.52 19.70
CA ALA A 352 1.59 -5.70 18.25
C ALA A 352 0.98 -7.03 17.79
N ILE A 353 1.14 -8.12 18.55
CA ILE A 353 0.56 -9.44 18.21
C ILE A 353 -0.98 -9.35 18.17
N GLN A 354 -1.59 -8.77 19.20
CA GLN A 354 -3.05 -8.64 19.27
C GLN A 354 -3.58 -7.71 18.18
N ILE A 355 -2.83 -6.66 17.83
CA ILE A 355 -3.17 -5.74 16.75
C ILE A 355 -3.07 -6.43 15.38
N ASN A 356 -2.01 -7.21 15.16
CA ASN A 356 -1.81 -8.00 13.94
C ASN A 356 -2.99 -8.95 13.71
N GLU A 357 -3.38 -9.72 14.72
CA GLU A 357 -4.56 -10.62 14.64
C GLU A 357 -5.85 -9.85 14.34
N ALA A 358 -6.02 -8.68 14.96
CA ALA A 358 -7.21 -7.86 14.80
C ALA A 358 -7.32 -7.23 13.39
N ILE A 359 -6.21 -6.69 12.85
CA ILE A 359 -6.20 -5.87 11.63
C ILE A 359 -6.28 -6.70 10.34
N ILE A 360 -5.89 -7.99 10.35
CA ILE A 360 -5.97 -8.89 9.18
C ILE A 360 -7.39 -8.87 8.58
N SER A 361 -8.41 -9.02 9.42
CA SER A 361 -9.81 -9.01 8.97
C SER A 361 -10.24 -7.68 8.32
N LYS A 362 -9.55 -6.57 8.62
CA LYS A 362 -9.84 -5.23 8.09
C LYS A 362 -9.20 -4.98 6.73
N MET A 363 -8.19 -5.75 6.34
CA MET A 363 -7.64 -5.71 4.98
C MET A 363 -8.65 -6.20 3.94
N LEU A 364 -9.58 -7.08 4.35
CA LEU A 364 -10.65 -7.63 3.51
C LEU A 364 -12.02 -7.01 3.81
N ASP A 365 -12.04 -5.86 4.47
CA ASP A 365 -13.28 -5.23 4.89
C ASP A 365 -14.20 -4.92 3.70
N VAL A 366 -15.53 -4.99 3.88
CA VAL A 366 -16.50 -4.71 2.81
C VAL A 366 -16.42 -3.25 2.32
N ASP A 367 -16.10 -2.32 3.20
CA ASP A 367 -16.01 -0.89 2.92
C ASP A 367 -14.60 -0.51 2.48
N ASP A 368 -14.48 0.21 1.36
CA ASP A 368 -13.18 0.58 0.80
C ASP A 368 -12.45 1.65 1.60
N LYS A 369 -13.17 2.48 2.39
CA LYS A 369 -12.54 3.45 3.28
C LYS A 369 -11.70 2.78 4.36
N VAL A 370 -12.21 1.68 4.94
CA VAL A 370 -11.48 0.90 5.96
C VAL A 370 -10.23 0.27 5.33
N ARG A 371 -10.36 -0.34 4.15
CA ARG A 371 -9.21 -0.92 3.44
C ARG A 371 -8.14 0.12 3.11
N ILE A 372 -8.54 1.34 2.74
CA ILE A 372 -7.64 2.49 2.54
C ILE A 372 -6.95 2.87 3.85
N ALA A 373 -7.69 3.00 4.96
CA ALA A 373 -7.13 3.35 6.26
C ALA A 373 -6.04 2.35 6.68
N VAL A 374 -6.29 1.04 6.48
CA VAL A 374 -5.29 0.00 6.76
C VAL A 374 -4.04 0.21 5.90
N CYS A 375 -4.18 0.41 4.58
CA CYS A 375 -3.03 0.65 3.71
C CYS A 375 -2.22 1.89 4.15
N LYS A 376 -2.88 2.94 4.64
CA LYS A 376 -2.20 4.15 5.15
C LYS A 376 -1.40 3.88 6.42
N VAL A 377 -1.93 3.10 7.36
CA VAL A 377 -1.22 2.70 8.59
C VAL A 377 0.10 2.03 8.22
N PHE A 378 0.05 0.98 7.40
CA PHE A 378 1.26 0.27 6.97
C PHE A 378 2.18 1.14 6.11
N GLY A 379 1.62 2.06 5.31
CA GLY A 379 2.39 3.01 4.53
C GLY A 379 3.11 4.07 5.36
N GLN A 380 2.77 4.24 6.64
CA GLN A 380 3.40 5.21 7.54
C GLN A 380 4.44 4.58 8.48
N LEU A 381 4.39 3.27 8.71
CA LEU A 381 5.37 2.55 9.53
C LEU A 381 6.80 2.74 9.00
N GLU A 382 7.77 2.89 9.91
CA GLU A 382 9.19 2.83 9.58
C GLU A 382 9.65 1.39 9.38
N TYR A 383 10.76 1.19 8.66
CA TYR A 383 11.22 -0.14 8.30
C TYR A 383 11.55 -1.02 9.52
N GLU A 384 12.19 -0.47 10.55
CA GLU A 384 12.53 -1.23 11.75
C GLU A 384 11.29 -1.73 12.49
N CYS A 385 10.30 -0.85 12.67
CA CYS A 385 9.00 -1.19 13.27
C CYS A 385 8.27 -2.23 12.42
N ALA A 386 8.19 -2.01 11.10
CA ALA A 386 7.53 -2.92 10.18
C ALA A 386 8.19 -4.31 10.12
N SER A 387 9.51 -4.39 10.09
CA SER A 387 10.25 -5.66 9.98
C SER A 387 10.17 -6.50 11.26
N LYS A 388 10.16 -5.86 12.44
CA LYS A 388 10.11 -6.55 13.74
C LYS A 388 8.69 -6.90 14.18
N LEU A 389 7.73 -6.01 13.94
CA LEU A 389 6.41 -6.11 14.57
C LEU A 389 5.30 -6.59 13.63
N VAL A 390 5.47 -6.48 12.31
CA VAL A 390 4.45 -6.88 11.33
C VAL A 390 4.77 -8.26 10.77
N GLY A 391 3.84 -9.20 10.96
CA GLY A 391 3.97 -10.55 10.40
C GLY A 391 3.94 -10.59 8.87
N LYS A 392 4.65 -11.56 8.27
CA LYS A 392 4.71 -11.78 6.81
C LYS A 392 3.33 -11.85 6.15
N GLU A 393 2.36 -12.47 6.81
CA GLU A 393 1.00 -12.66 6.29
C GLU A 393 0.30 -11.33 6.00
N LEU A 394 0.49 -10.32 6.85
CA LEU A 394 -0.07 -8.98 6.67
C LEU A 394 0.51 -8.29 5.43
N PHE A 395 1.82 -8.42 5.17
CA PHE A 395 2.42 -7.88 3.96
C PHE A 395 1.87 -8.55 2.70
N VAL A 396 1.64 -9.87 2.75
CA VAL A 396 1.02 -10.61 1.64
C VAL A 396 -0.40 -10.10 1.39
N GLU A 397 -1.19 -9.88 2.43
CA GLU A 397 -2.56 -9.37 2.30
C GLU A 397 -2.61 -7.92 1.76
N ILE A 398 -1.69 -7.05 2.19
CA ILE A 398 -1.53 -5.70 1.60
C ILE A 398 -1.11 -5.80 0.13
N ALA A 399 -0.21 -6.72 -0.23
CA ALA A 399 0.19 -6.92 -1.62
C ALA A 399 -0.97 -7.38 -2.50
N GLN A 400 -1.88 -8.20 -1.96
CA GLN A 400 -3.12 -8.53 -2.66
C GLN A 400 -4.01 -7.30 -2.90
N ARG A 401 -3.97 -6.28 -2.02
CA ARG A 401 -4.72 -5.02 -2.21
C ARG A 401 -4.22 -4.19 -3.39
N CYS A 402 -3.01 -4.41 -3.90
CA CYS A 402 -2.57 -3.85 -5.19
C CYS A 402 -3.45 -4.29 -6.36
N ARG A 403 -4.22 -5.39 -6.20
CA ARG A 403 -5.18 -5.91 -7.18
C ARG A 403 -6.64 -5.69 -6.75
N ASP A 404 -6.90 -4.83 -5.76
CA ASP A 404 -8.26 -4.53 -5.30
C ASP A 404 -9.15 -3.99 -6.43
N ARG A 405 -10.45 -4.25 -6.39
CA ARG A 405 -11.40 -3.74 -7.38
C ARG A 405 -11.48 -2.21 -7.38
N LYS A 406 -11.27 -1.58 -6.22
CA LYS A 406 -11.37 -0.13 -6.03
C LYS A 406 -10.04 0.56 -6.32
N HIS A 407 -10.06 1.59 -7.17
CA HIS A 407 -8.87 2.33 -7.56
C HIS A 407 -8.14 2.98 -6.37
N GLY A 408 -8.88 3.60 -5.44
CA GLY A 408 -8.29 4.25 -4.26
C GLY A 408 -7.52 3.29 -3.36
N VAL A 409 -8.03 2.06 -3.16
CA VAL A 409 -7.36 1.02 -2.38
C VAL A 409 -6.08 0.57 -3.07
N ARG A 410 -6.12 0.27 -4.38
CA ARG A 410 -4.92 -0.12 -5.14
C ARG A 410 -3.82 0.92 -5.05
N GLN A 411 -4.19 2.20 -5.20
CA GLN A 411 -3.23 3.30 -5.18
C GLN A 411 -2.53 3.40 -3.83
N GLU A 412 -3.26 3.34 -2.72
CA GLU A 412 -2.67 3.43 -1.38
C GLU A 412 -1.85 2.17 -1.03
N ALA A 413 -2.30 0.98 -1.40
CA ALA A 413 -1.53 -0.26 -1.21
C ALA A 413 -0.18 -0.23 -1.95
N ILE A 414 -0.19 0.21 -3.22
CA ILE A 414 1.04 0.33 -4.02
C ILE A 414 1.99 1.36 -3.41
N LYS A 415 1.48 2.52 -2.95
CA LYS A 415 2.30 3.54 -2.29
C LYS A 415 2.94 3.00 -1.01
N ALA A 416 2.15 2.32 -0.17
CA ALA A 416 2.61 1.77 1.10
C ALA A 416 3.76 0.77 0.89
N LEU A 417 3.56 -0.22 0.03
CA LEU A 417 4.57 -1.23 -0.27
C LEU A 417 5.79 -0.65 -0.98
N ALA A 418 5.61 0.31 -1.90
CA ALA A 418 6.73 0.95 -2.58
C ALA A 418 7.60 1.76 -1.60
N ARG A 419 7.00 2.47 -0.64
CA ARG A 419 7.75 3.19 0.41
C ARG A 419 8.52 2.22 1.29
N LEU A 420 7.86 1.19 1.81
CA LEU A 420 8.51 0.18 2.65
C LEU A 420 9.63 -0.55 1.91
N TYR A 421 9.39 -0.95 0.66
CA TYR A 421 10.42 -1.56 -0.19
C TYR A 421 11.61 -0.62 -0.38
N ASN A 422 11.38 0.67 -0.66
CA ASN A 422 12.47 1.63 -0.84
C ASN A 422 13.30 1.84 0.43
N MET A 423 12.66 1.81 1.61
CA MET A 423 13.35 1.87 2.90
C MET A 423 14.18 0.61 3.14
N ALA A 424 13.56 -0.56 2.93
CA ALA A 424 14.23 -1.86 3.04
C ALA A 424 15.41 -1.97 2.06
N TYR A 425 15.25 -1.46 0.84
CA TYR A 425 16.24 -1.57 -0.23
C TYR A 425 17.56 -0.87 0.13
N ILE A 426 17.51 0.25 0.85
CA ILE A 426 18.73 0.94 1.31
C ILE A 426 19.52 0.05 2.30
N GLU A 427 18.83 -0.61 3.23
CA GLU A 427 19.47 -1.53 4.17
C GLU A 427 19.96 -2.82 3.48
N ILE A 428 19.16 -3.38 2.56
CA ILE A 428 19.54 -4.55 1.76
C ILE A 428 20.77 -4.24 0.89
N VAL A 429 20.86 -3.05 0.30
CA VAL A 429 21.98 -2.65 -0.56
C VAL A 429 23.19 -2.16 0.24
N CYS A 430 23.04 -1.65 1.47
CA CYS A 430 24.17 -1.35 2.36
C CYS A 430 24.98 -2.61 2.73
N VAL A 431 24.39 -3.81 2.60
CA VAL A 431 25.10 -5.10 2.69
C VAL A 431 25.87 -5.44 1.39
N GLU A 432 25.60 -4.76 0.27
CA GLU A 432 26.20 -5.02 -1.06
C GLU A 432 26.57 -3.72 -1.81
N LYS A 433 27.38 -2.82 -1.21
CA LYS A 433 27.84 -1.57 -1.88
C LYS A 433 29.14 -1.77 -2.68
N ALA A 434 29.04 -1.83 -4.01
CA ALA A 434 30.21 -1.64 -4.89
C ALA A 434 29.93 -0.96 -6.25
N MET A 435 28.67 -0.79 -6.68
CA MET A 435 28.38 -0.36 -8.06
C MET A 435 28.10 1.14 -8.26
N HIS A 436 27.95 1.94 -7.20
CA HIS A 436 27.46 3.32 -7.32
C HIS A 436 28.56 4.38 -7.45
N GLU A 437 29.79 4.10 -7.00
CA GLU A 437 30.85 5.11 -6.88
C GLU A 437 31.75 5.24 -8.14
N GLU A 438 31.89 4.19 -8.96
CA GLU A 438 32.73 4.26 -10.19
C GLU A 438 32.10 5.08 -11.33
N ILE A 439 30.79 5.34 -11.29
CA ILE A 439 30.05 5.97 -12.39
C ILE A 439 30.25 7.50 -12.43
N LEU A 440 30.76 8.10 -11.35
CA LEU A 440 30.89 9.56 -11.24
C LEU A 440 32.19 10.13 -11.81
N ALA A 441 33.20 9.29 -12.11
CA ALA A 441 34.58 9.76 -12.31
C ALA A 441 35.04 10.02 -13.77
N PHE A 442 34.24 9.76 -14.82
CA PHE A 442 34.78 9.77 -16.19
C PHE A 442 34.06 10.70 -17.19
N ASN A 443 34.75 11.82 -17.46
CA ASN A 443 34.91 12.51 -18.75
C ASN A 443 33.89 13.55 -19.27
N ASN A 444 34.48 14.74 -19.45
CA ASN A 444 34.12 15.86 -20.32
C ASN A 444 34.55 15.58 -21.78
N GLY A 445 33.88 16.19 -22.77
CA GLY A 445 34.38 16.29 -24.15
C GLY A 445 33.29 16.39 -25.22
N ASP A 446 33.52 17.22 -26.24
CA ASP A 446 32.53 18.04 -26.94
C ASP A 446 32.19 17.59 -28.38
N SER A 447 31.15 18.20 -28.93
CA SER A 447 30.90 18.52 -30.37
C SER A 447 30.05 17.60 -31.27
N ALA A 448 28.82 18.07 -31.48
CA ALA A 448 28.16 18.41 -32.76
C ALA A 448 28.27 17.52 -34.01
N ARG A 449 27.10 17.07 -34.51
CA ARG A 449 26.49 17.50 -35.80
C ARG A 449 25.16 16.78 -36.08
N MET A 450 24.34 17.42 -36.92
CA MET A 450 23.09 16.96 -37.59
C MET A 450 21.76 17.47 -37.01
N ASP A 451 21.59 18.80 -37.05
CA ASP A 451 20.27 19.40 -37.28
C ASP A 451 20.00 19.44 -38.78
N ARG A 452 18.94 18.75 -39.22
CA ARG A 452 18.10 19.11 -40.36
C ARG A 452 16.88 18.20 -40.39
N ILE A 453 15.73 18.79 -40.09
CA ILE A 453 14.41 18.66 -40.76
C ILE A 453 13.36 19.01 -39.71
N ILE A 454 13.01 20.30 -39.61
CA ILE A 454 11.65 20.77 -39.34
C ILE A 454 11.50 22.10 -40.09
N GLY A 455 10.48 22.22 -40.93
CA GLY A 455 10.09 23.49 -41.52
C GLY A 455 9.36 23.39 -42.85
N ASP A 456 8.14 22.85 -42.86
CA ASP A 456 7.14 23.27 -43.86
C ASP A 456 5.71 23.17 -43.28
N PRO A 457 5.06 24.29 -42.93
CA PRO A 457 3.69 24.33 -42.41
C PRO A 457 2.60 23.93 -43.43
N ASN A 458 2.92 23.74 -44.71
CA ASN A 458 1.91 23.53 -45.76
C ASN A 458 1.81 22.08 -46.28
N ASN A 459 2.44 21.11 -45.60
CA ASN A 459 2.35 19.71 -46.02
C ASN A 459 1.20 18.98 -45.29
N GLU A 460 0.02 18.93 -45.90
CA GLU A 460 -1.16 18.20 -45.38
C GLU A 460 -0.83 16.74 -44.99
N LYS A 461 0.13 16.10 -45.67
CA LYS A 461 0.57 14.74 -45.32
C LYS A 461 1.28 14.69 -43.97
N LEU A 462 2.13 15.66 -43.66
CA LEU A 462 2.84 15.72 -42.37
C LEU A 462 1.89 16.06 -41.21
N ALA A 463 0.93 16.97 -41.43
CA ALA A 463 -0.11 17.27 -40.46
C ALA A 463 -0.98 16.04 -40.14
N ASN A 464 -1.34 15.25 -41.16
CA ASN A 464 -2.05 13.99 -41.00
C ASN A 464 -1.22 12.94 -40.23
N ILE A 465 0.08 12.81 -40.53
CA ILE A 465 0.98 11.90 -39.81
C ILE A 465 1.11 12.31 -38.33
N LEU A 466 1.25 13.61 -38.06
CA LEU A 466 1.33 14.13 -36.69
C LEU A 466 0.03 13.84 -35.91
N ASN A 467 -1.13 14.13 -36.50
CA ASN A 467 -2.42 13.86 -35.87
C ASN A 467 -2.65 12.37 -35.58
N GLN A 468 -2.31 11.49 -36.53
CA GLN A 468 -2.36 10.03 -36.33
C GLN A 468 -1.39 9.57 -35.24
N THR A 469 -0.21 10.19 -35.15
CA THR A 469 0.79 9.87 -34.12
C THR A 469 0.31 10.28 -32.74
N ILE A 470 -0.24 11.49 -32.61
CA ILE A 470 -0.84 12.00 -31.36
C ILE A 470 -1.96 11.07 -30.90
N GLU A 471 -2.84 10.65 -31.82
CA GLU A 471 -3.94 9.74 -31.52
C GLU A 471 -3.41 8.41 -30.94
N ARG A 472 -2.46 7.76 -31.62
CA ARG A 472 -1.85 6.51 -31.16
C ARG A 472 -1.17 6.63 -29.80
N ILE A 473 -0.45 7.73 -29.55
CA ILE A 473 0.22 7.95 -28.25
C ILE A 473 -0.82 8.19 -27.15
N SER A 474 -1.86 8.99 -27.44
CA SER A 474 -2.90 9.34 -26.47
C SER A 474 -3.67 8.11 -25.96
N GLU A 475 -3.94 7.12 -26.82
CA GLU A 475 -4.59 5.86 -26.45
C GLU A 475 -3.79 5.02 -25.45
N LYS A 476 -2.49 5.28 -25.28
CA LYS A 476 -1.62 4.56 -24.34
C LYS A 476 -1.50 5.26 -22.98
N LEU A 477 -2.11 6.43 -22.80
CA LEU A 477 -2.03 7.25 -21.58
C LEU A 477 -3.33 7.17 -20.75
N PRO A 478 -3.31 7.47 -19.44
CA PRO A 478 -4.45 7.23 -18.54
C PRO A 478 -5.76 7.94 -18.91
N ASP A 479 -5.69 9.10 -19.56
CA ASP A 479 -6.84 9.84 -20.09
C ASP A 479 -6.57 10.19 -21.56
N PRO A 480 -7.10 9.40 -22.53
CA PRO A 480 -6.82 9.59 -23.94
C PRO A 480 -7.28 10.95 -24.47
N MET A 481 -8.42 11.46 -24.01
CA MET A 481 -8.96 12.74 -24.49
C MET A 481 -8.12 13.91 -23.97
N LYS A 482 -7.82 13.94 -22.67
CA LYS A 482 -6.93 14.95 -22.08
C LYS A 482 -5.53 14.85 -22.68
N SER A 483 -5.00 13.65 -22.87
CA SER A 483 -3.67 13.44 -23.44
C SER A 483 -3.58 13.88 -24.90
N LYS A 484 -4.60 13.60 -25.72
CA LYS A 484 -4.68 14.08 -27.11
C LYS A 484 -4.64 15.61 -27.15
N ASN A 485 -5.45 16.28 -26.33
CA ASN A 485 -5.47 17.74 -26.23
C ASN A 485 -4.12 18.31 -25.77
N ASN A 486 -3.50 17.72 -24.76
CA ASN A 486 -2.20 18.15 -24.23
C ASN A 486 -1.07 17.99 -25.26
N LEU A 487 -1.02 16.85 -25.96
CA LEU A 487 -0.05 16.58 -27.02
C LEU A 487 -0.24 17.53 -28.23
N SER A 488 -1.49 17.77 -28.65
CA SER A 488 -1.79 18.73 -29.73
C SER A 488 -1.44 20.16 -29.33
N THR A 489 -1.66 20.54 -28.07
CA THR A 489 -1.28 21.87 -27.57
C THR A 489 0.24 22.02 -27.53
N PHE A 490 0.94 21.02 -27.03
CA PHE A 490 2.41 20.99 -27.01
C PHE A 490 3.03 21.05 -28.42
N ALA A 491 2.47 20.32 -29.38
CA ALA A 491 2.95 20.34 -30.77
C ALA A 491 2.86 21.72 -31.42
N LYS A 492 1.88 22.55 -31.01
CA LYS A 492 1.74 23.94 -31.48
C LYS A 492 2.76 24.90 -30.89
N LEU A 493 3.39 24.57 -29.75
CA LEU A 493 4.38 25.43 -29.08
C LEU A 493 5.73 25.46 -29.81
N GLN A 494 6.07 24.41 -30.57
CA GLN A 494 7.29 24.34 -31.38
C GLN A 494 8.60 24.61 -30.61
N ASP A 495 8.67 24.26 -29.32
CA ASP A 495 9.88 24.44 -28.51
C ASP A 495 10.95 23.41 -28.89
N THR A 496 11.89 23.84 -29.75
CA THR A 496 12.98 23.00 -30.29
C THR A 496 13.92 22.49 -29.20
N ARG A 497 14.09 23.23 -28.10
CA ARG A 497 14.91 22.80 -26.97
C ARG A 497 14.27 21.60 -26.27
N VAL A 498 12.95 21.64 -26.03
CA VAL A 498 12.25 20.48 -25.45
C VAL A 498 12.29 19.29 -26.41
N TYR A 499 12.16 19.51 -27.72
CA TYR A 499 12.27 18.42 -28.71
C TYR A 499 13.64 17.75 -28.69
N LYS A 500 14.72 18.53 -28.55
CA LYS A 500 16.08 18.01 -28.38
C LYS A 500 16.18 17.20 -27.08
N LEU A 501 15.75 17.75 -25.95
CA LEU A 501 15.81 17.06 -24.65
C LEU A 501 15.02 15.73 -24.63
N ILE A 502 13.85 15.70 -25.28
CA ILE A 502 13.06 14.48 -25.46
C ILE A 502 13.79 13.48 -26.37
N ARG A 503 14.46 13.94 -27.42
CA ARG A 503 15.26 13.06 -28.30
C ARG A 503 16.43 12.45 -27.54
N ASP A 504 17.13 13.26 -26.75
CA ASP A 504 18.30 12.83 -25.98
C ASP A 504 17.92 11.79 -24.92
N CYS A 505 16.75 11.91 -24.29
CA CYS A 505 16.29 10.90 -23.33
C CYS A 505 15.85 9.56 -23.97
N MET A 506 15.54 9.56 -25.27
CA MET A 506 15.20 8.37 -26.05
C MET A 506 16.39 7.77 -26.81
N ASN A 507 17.59 8.35 -26.69
CA ASN A 507 18.75 7.92 -27.44
C ASN A 507 19.50 6.79 -26.71
N PRO A 508 19.54 5.55 -27.24
CA PRO A 508 20.24 4.43 -26.61
C PRO A 508 21.77 4.58 -26.63
N GLN A 509 22.30 5.54 -27.38
CA GLN A 509 23.73 5.89 -27.40
C GLN A 509 24.11 6.97 -26.38
N SER A 510 23.14 7.58 -25.71
CA SER A 510 23.40 8.48 -24.60
C SER A 510 23.73 7.69 -23.34
N ASP A 511 24.64 8.22 -22.51
CA ASP A 511 24.90 7.68 -21.17
C ASP A 511 23.73 7.93 -20.21
N TYR A 512 23.75 7.22 -19.09
CA TYR A 512 22.72 7.32 -18.05
C TYR A 512 22.52 8.76 -17.56
N LYS A 513 23.61 9.50 -17.35
CA LYS A 513 23.59 10.88 -16.83
C LYS A 513 22.87 11.81 -17.79
N THR A 514 23.19 11.73 -19.08
CA THR A 514 22.61 12.52 -20.16
C THR A 514 21.13 12.23 -20.32
N VAL A 515 20.74 10.95 -20.29
CA VAL A 515 19.32 10.57 -20.36
C VAL A 515 18.54 11.15 -19.18
N ARG A 516 19.09 11.04 -17.96
CA ARG A 516 18.42 11.51 -16.73
C ARG A 516 18.34 13.02 -16.66
N SER A 517 19.42 13.75 -16.96
CA SER A 517 19.44 15.21 -16.96
C SER A 517 18.50 15.77 -18.04
N SER A 518 18.52 15.20 -19.24
CA SER A 518 17.64 15.62 -20.35
C SER A 518 16.16 15.40 -20.02
N ALA A 519 15.81 14.28 -19.38
CA ALA A 519 14.45 14.01 -18.93
C ALA A 519 13.98 15.02 -17.86
N LYS A 520 14.85 15.32 -16.88
CA LYS A 520 14.57 16.33 -15.83
C LYS A 520 14.38 17.71 -16.42
N ASP A 521 15.29 18.14 -17.29
CA ASP A 521 15.27 19.47 -17.91
C ASP A 521 14.07 19.63 -18.86
N ALA A 522 13.70 18.57 -19.58
CA ALA A 522 12.49 18.55 -20.39
C ALA A 522 11.24 18.79 -19.53
N LEU A 523 11.12 18.09 -18.40
CA LEU A 523 9.98 18.25 -17.49
C LEU A 523 9.91 19.65 -16.87
N ASN A 524 11.04 20.16 -16.37
CA ASN A 524 11.12 21.52 -15.82
C ASN A 524 10.70 22.56 -16.86
N ARG A 525 11.15 22.39 -18.10
CA ARG A 525 10.80 23.31 -19.18
C ARG A 525 9.32 23.21 -19.57
N ILE A 526 8.76 21.99 -19.63
CA ILE A 526 7.34 21.76 -19.89
C ILE A 526 6.46 22.35 -18.80
N GLU A 527 6.86 22.24 -17.53
CA GLU A 527 6.15 22.88 -16.41
C GLU A 527 6.06 24.40 -16.60
N GLN A 528 7.16 25.02 -17.05
CA GLN A 528 7.23 26.47 -17.30
C GLN A 528 6.37 26.91 -18.50
N ILE A 529 6.42 26.17 -19.62
CA ILE A 529 5.76 26.60 -20.88
C ILE A 529 4.34 26.04 -21.06
N ALA A 530 4.00 24.96 -20.36
CA ALA A 530 2.77 24.20 -20.55
C ALA A 530 2.35 23.44 -19.28
N ALA A 531 2.24 24.15 -18.15
CA ALA A 531 1.88 23.58 -16.84
C ALA A 531 0.65 22.65 -16.87
N SER A 532 -0.38 22.98 -17.65
CA SER A 532 -1.60 22.16 -17.82
C SER A 532 -1.33 20.78 -18.45
N SER A 533 -0.22 20.64 -19.17
CA SER A 533 0.21 19.40 -19.82
C SER A 533 1.24 18.61 -19.00
N PHE A 534 1.76 19.16 -17.89
CA PHE A 534 2.86 18.58 -17.13
C PHE A 534 2.59 17.14 -16.67
N GLU A 535 1.40 16.86 -16.13
CA GLU A 535 1.03 15.51 -15.68
C GLU A 535 1.13 14.47 -16.81
N THR A 536 0.62 14.82 -18.00
CA THR A 536 0.68 13.96 -19.19
C THR A 536 2.12 13.71 -19.63
N PHE A 537 2.95 14.76 -19.65
CA PHE A 537 4.35 14.66 -20.06
C PHE A 537 5.24 13.99 -19.01
N SER A 538 4.95 14.12 -17.71
CA SER A 538 5.63 13.39 -16.63
C SER A 538 5.52 11.88 -16.84
N ILE A 539 4.31 11.40 -17.17
CA ILE A 539 4.07 9.98 -17.47
C ILE A 539 4.75 9.58 -18.78
N LEU A 540 4.63 10.41 -19.83
CA LEU A 540 5.20 10.10 -21.14
C LEU A 540 6.73 10.05 -21.11
N ILE A 541 7.39 11.08 -20.56
CA ILE A 541 8.84 11.18 -20.44
C ILE A 541 9.37 9.99 -19.63
N ARG A 542 8.76 9.68 -18.48
CA ARG A 542 9.16 8.52 -17.67
C ARG A 542 9.09 7.18 -18.43
N ARG A 543 8.20 7.03 -19.41
CA ARG A 543 8.04 5.81 -20.21
C ARG A 543 8.99 5.71 -21.41
N ILE A 544 9.35 6.85 -22.00
CA ILE A 544 10.21 6.90 -23.20
C ILE A 544 11.69 7.08 -22.84
N SER A 545 12.00 7.60 -21.64
CA SER A 545 13.38 7.77 -21.20
C SER A 545 14.06 6.43 -20.99
N LEU A 546 15.20 6.25 -21.65
CA LEU A 546 16.01 5.03 -21.62
C LEU A 546 16.92 4.99 -20.38
N THR A 547 16.36 5.18 -19.19
CA THR A 547 17.12 5.23 -17.92
C THR A 547 17.74 3.87 -17.57
N ILE A 548 17.08 2.78 -17.92
CA ILE A 548 17.56 1.41 -17.69
C ILE A 548 18.47 0.98 -18.85
N ILE A 549 18.02 1.13 -20.10
CA ILE A 549 18.69 0.60 -21.30
C ILE A 549 19.46 1.73 -22.00
N ASN A 550 20.68 1.99 -21.53
CA ASN A 550 21.59 3.00 -22.09
C ASN A 550 22.99 2.40 -22.36
N ARG A 551 23.87 3.14 -23.03
CA ARG A 551 25.18 2.60 -23.44
C ARG A 551 26.04 2.09 -22.28
N ASP A 552 25.90 2.63 -21.07
CA ASP A 552 26.73 2.28 -19.91
C ASP A 552 26.34 0.92 -19.33
N LEU A 553 25.12 0.44 -19.62
CA LEU A 553 24.63 -0.86 -19.15
C LEU A 553 25.44 -2.03 -19.74
N VAL A 554 25.86 -1.94 -21.01
CA VAL A 554 26.51 -3.04 -21.73
C VAL A 554 27.82 -3.49 -21.05
N PRO A 555 28.77 -2.58 -20.74
CA PRO A 555 29.96 -2.92 -19.95
C PRO A 555 29.67 -3.53 -18.59
N LEU A 556 28.65 -3.04 -17.88
CA LEU A 556 28.29 -3.53 -16.54
C LEU A 556 27.80 -4.99 -16.60
N LEU A 557 26.94 -5.30 -17.56
CA LEU A 557 26.47 -6.67 -17.80
C LEU A 557 27.63 -7.59 -18.17
N MET A 558 28.51 -7.15 -19.05
CA MET A 558 29.68 -7.94 -19.47
C MET A 558 30.62 -8.23 -18.29
N ASN A 559 30.87 -7.26 -17.41
CA ASN A 559 31.71 -7.46 -16.23
C ASN A 559 31.08 -8.46 -15.24
N LYS A 560 29.75 -8.45 -15.06
CA LYS A 560 29.04 -9.43 -14.22
C LYS A 560 28.98 -10.83 -14.85
N ILE A 561 29.06 -10.93 -16.17
CA ILE A 561 29.19 -12.20 -16.88
C ILE A 561 30.61 -12.77 -16.75
N LYS A 562 31.65 -11.92 -16.67
CA LYS A 562 33.06 -12.33 -16.48
C LYS A 562 33.33 -13.06 -15.17
N SER A 563 32.61 -12.77 -14.09
CA SER A 563 32.86 -13.35 -12.77
C SER A 563 32.38 -14.80 -12.59
N VAL A 564 32.19 -15.55 -13.68
CA VAL A 564 31.58 -16.90 -13.69
C VAL A 564 32.60 -18.02 -13.51
N ASP A 565 33.91 -17.74 -13.62
CA ASP A 565 34.96 -18.77 -13.57
C ASP A 565 35.30 -19.29 -12.15
N GLY A 566 34.41 -19.09 -11.16
CA GLY A 566 34.51 -19.67 -9.80
C GLY A 566 33.38 -20.65 -9.49
N GLU A 567 33.63 -21.63 -8.62
CA GLU A 567 32.74 -22.78 -8.29
C GLU A 567 31.33 -22.45 -7.73
N GLN A 568 30.93 -21.18 -7.67
CA GLN A 568 29.56 -20.76 -7.33
C GLN A 568 29.00 -19.85 -8.42
N GLN A 569 28.09 -20.38 -9.25
CA GLN A 569 27.28 -19.57 -10.15
C GLN A 569 26.44 -18.57 -9.33
N ASN A 570 26.85 -17.32 -9.30
CA ASN A 570 26.08 -16.26 -8.63
C ASN A 570 24.83 -15.95 -9.47
N ALA A 571 23.64 -15.94 -8.85
CA ALA A 571 22.35 -15.65 -9.50
C ALA A 571 22.38 -14.34 -10.33
N HIS A 572 23.19 -13.37 -9.91
CA HIS A 572 23.39 -12.11 -10.63
C HIS A 572 24.00 -12.28 -12.03
N SER A 573 24.92 -13.22 -12.22
CA SER A 573 25.58 -13.46 -13.51
C SER A 573 24.62 -14.09 -14.52
N ILE A 574 23.76 -15.00 -14.06
CA ILE A 574 22.69 -15.61 -14.88
C ILE A 574 21.71 -14.53 -15.35
N ILE A 575 21.25 -13.67 -14.42
CA ILE A 575 20.35 -12.56 -14.77
C ILE A 575 21.03 -11.57 -15.72
N ALA A 576 22.32 -11.28 -15.51
CA ALA A 576 23.07 -10.39 -16.39
C ALA A 576 23.14 -10.95 -17.82
N TYR A 577 23.36 -12.25 -17.96
CA TYR A 577 23.32 -12.94 -19.25
C TYR A 577 21.93 -12.86 -19.91
N GLU A 578 20.86 -13.18 -19.18
CA GLU A 578 19.50 -13.10 -19.72
C GLU A 578 19.14 -11.68 -20.19
N LEU A 579 19.49 -10.67 -19.40
CA LEU A 579 19.30 -9.26 -19.76
C LEU A 579 20.10 -8.89 -21.00
N PHE A 580 21.38 -9.28 -21.08
CA PHE A 580 22.24 -9.01 -22.21
C PHE A 580 21.66 -9.59 -23.52
N THR A 581 21.18 -10.83 -23.47
CA THR A 581 20.57 -11.53 -24.61
C THR A 581 19.26 -10.89 -25.06
N GLU A 582 18.39 -10.49 -24.12
CA GLU A 582 17.14 -9.80 -24.48
C GLU A 582 17.42 -8.39 -25.05
N ILE A 583 18.41 -7.68 -24.51
CA ILE A 583 18.84 -6.36 -25.01
C ILE A 583 19.43 -6.48 -26.42
N SER A 584 20.29 -7.47 -26.69
CA SER A 584 20.84 -7.69 -28.04
C SER A 584 19.76 -7.99 -29.07
N SER A 585 18.69 -8.68 -28.66
CA SER A 585 17.56 -8.95 -29.56
C SER A 585 16.62 -7.76 -29.75
N ARG A 586 16.41 -6.91 -28.74
CA ARG A 586 15.40 -5.83 -28.76
C ARG A 586 15.95 -4.45 -29.10
N PHE A 587 17.15 -4.15 -28.62
CA PHE A 587 17.83 -2.86 -28.75
C PHE A 587 19.24 -3.04 -29.31
N PRO A 588 19.42 -3.70 -30.47
CA PRO A 588 20.75 -3.99 -31.01
C PRO A 588 21.62 -2.74 -31.16
N VAL A 589 21.01 -1.58 -31.46
CA VAL A 589 21.73 -0.31 -31.63
C VAL A 589 22.60 0.09 -30.42
N ILE A 590 22.28 -0.36 -29.21
CA ILE A 590 23.05 -0.06 -28.00
C ILE A 590 24.51 -0.53 -28.10
N PHE A 591 24.74 -1.60 -28.86
CA PHE A 591 26.06 -2.20 -29.06
C PHE A 591 26.95 -1.43 -30.04
N ARG A 592 26.42 -0.42 -30.74
CA ARG A 592 27.19 0.39 -31.71
C ARG A 592 28.44 1.01 -31.09
N SER A 593 28.34 1.56 -29.88
CA SER A 593 29.47 2.13 -29.14
C SER A 593 30.46 1.08 -28.59
N HIS A 594 30.12 -0.21 -28.70
CA HIS A 594 30.86 -1.33 -28.10
C HIS A 594 31.38 -2.34 -29.13
N LEU A 595 31.18 -2.11 -30.44
CA LEU A 595 31.54 -3.06 -31.50
C LEU A 595 33.02 -3.41 -31.51
N GLU A 596 33.90 -2.42 -31.35
CA GLU A 596 35.35 -2.61 -31.31
C GLU A 596 35.73 -3.51 -30.13
N ARG A 597 35.27 -3.18 -28.92
CA ARG A 597 35.49 -3.98 -27.71
C ARG A 597 34.98 -5.42 -27.87
N LEU A 598 33.75 -5.60 -28.37
CA LEU A 598 33.19 -6.93 -28.61
C LEU A 598 34.01 -7.74 -29.61
N THR A 599 34.54 -7.08 -30.66
CA THR A 599 35.35 -7.74 -31.69
C THR A 599 36.74 -8.10 -31.17
N THR A 600 37.33 -7.28 -30.30
CA THR A 600 38.62 -7.57 -29.65
C THR A 600 38.51 -8.79 -28.74
N LEU A 601 37.43 -8.90 -27.96
CA LEU A 601 37.17 -10.06 -27.09
C LEU A 601 37.05 -11.39 -27.86
N LEU A 602 36.72 -11.36 -29.16
CA LEU A 602 36.69 -12.58 -29.99
C LEU A 602 38.09 -13.07 -30.40
N LYS A 603 39.11 -12.22 -30.25
CA LYS A 603 40.48 -12.48 -30.71
C LYS A 603 41.42 -12.87 -29.56
N GLU A 604 40.98 -12.68 -28.32
CA GLU A 604 41.77 -12.96 -27.12
C GLU A 604 41.62 -14.44 -26.73
N GLU A 605 42.74 -15.17 -26.59
CA GLU A 605 42.75 -16.61 -26.30
C GLU A 605 42.40 -16.94 -24.83
N ASP A 606 42.54 -15.97 -23.92
CA ASP A 606 42.36 -16.13 -22.47
C ASP A 606 40.96 -15.76 -21.96
N GLU A 607 40.02 -15.37 -22.84
CA GLU A 607 38.67 -14.96 -22.44
C GLU A 607 37.72 -16.17 -22.27
N SER A 608 36.81 -16.10 -21.29
CA SER A 608 35.88 -17.21 -21.05
C SER A 608 34.99 -17.48 -22.28
N ALA A 609 34.78 -18.76 -22.58
CA ALA A 609 33.98 -19.20 -23.73
C ALA A 609 32.58 -18.57 -23.75
N THR A 610 31.99 -18.35 -22.57
CA THR A 610 30.70 -17.70 -22.38
C THR A 610 30.69 -16.26 -22.88
N ILE A 611 31.73 -15.46 -22.62
CA ILE A 611 31.81 -14.07 -23.09
C ILE A 611 31.98 -14.01 -24.61
N VAL A 612 32.80 -14.91 -25.15
CA VAL A 612 33.03 -15.01 -26.60
C VAL A 612 31.71 -15.35 -27.31
N GLU A 613 30.97 -16.34 -26.81
CA GLU A 613 29.65 -16.72 -27.32
C GLU A 613 28.66 -15.54 -27.27
N ASN A 614 28.60 -14.83 -26.14
CA ASN A 614 27.70 -13.69 -25.96
C ASN A 614 28.04 -12.53 -26.89
N SER A 615 29.32 -12.26 -27.05
CA SER A 615 29.83 -11.21 -27.94
C SER A 615 29.48 -11.54 -29.39
N LEU A 616 29.64 -12.80 -29.81
CA LEU A 616 29.20 -13.28 -31.12
C LEU A 616 27.69 -13.15 -31.31
N GLU A 617 26.89 -13.51 -30.32
CA GLU A 617 25.43 -13.38 -30.42
C GLU A 617 25.03 -11.90 -30.57
N ALA A 618 25.56 -11.01 -29.74
CA ALA A 618 25.25 -9.58 -29.82
C ALA A 618 25.67 -8.97 -31.16
N LEU A 619 26.88 -9.28 -31.63
CA LEU A 619 27.37 -8.85 -32.94
C LEU A 619 26.50 -9.42 -34.07
N SER A 620 26.05 -10.67 -33.98
CA SER A 620 25.14 -11.27 -34.94
C SER A 620 23.78 -10.55 -34.99
N LYS A 621 23.18 -10.23 -33.83
CA LYS A 621 21.92 -9.45 -33.80
C LYS A 621 22.12 -8.04 -34.33
N PHE A 622 23.23 -7.39 -33.98
CA PHE A 622 23.58 -6.07 -34.47
C PHE A 622 23.70 -6.08 -35.99
N ALA A 623 24.52 -6.98 -36.54
CA ALA A 623 24.74 -7.13 -37.97
C ALA A 623 23.44 -7.41 -38.74
N LYS A 624 22.52 -8.17 -38.13
CA LYS A 624 21.20 -8.42 -38.71
C LYS A 624 20.29 -7.18 -38.74
N ALA A 625 20.40 -6.32 -37.73
CA ALA A 625 19.58 -5.12 -37.61
C ALA A 625 20.14 -3.93 -38.41
N PHE A 626 21.47 -3.85 -38.55
CA PHE A 626 22.18 -2.81 -39.28
C PHE A 626 23.17 -3.41 -40.31
N PRO A 627 22.68 -4.10 -41.36
CA PRO A 627 23.55 -4.77 -42.33
C PRO A 627 24.53 -3.82 -43.02
N ASP A 628 24.10 -2.58 -43.27
CA ASP A 628 24.89 -1.54 -43.95
C ASP A 628 26.06 -1.01 -43.10
N GLU A 629 26.03 -1.24 -41.78
CA GLU A 629 27.06 -0.80 -40.83
C GLU A 629 28.11 -1.90 -40.54
N VAL A 630 27.96 -3.09 -41.14
CA VAL A 630 28.90 -4.22 -41.00
C VAL A 630 29.98 -4.13 -42.08
N PRO A 631 31.27 -4.27 -41.75
CA PRO A 631 32.33 -4.34 -42.74
C PRO A 631 32.05 -5.45 -43.77
N HIS A 632 32.11 -5.14 -45.05
CA HIS A 632 31.82 -6.07 -46.16
C HIS A 632 32.91 -7.14 -46.36
N ASP A 633 33.81 -7.33 -45.39
CA ASP A 633 34.95 -8.21 -45.52
C ASP A 633 34.58 -9.68 -45.26
N SER A 634 34.37 -10.38 -46.37
CA SER A 634 34.69 -11.78 -46.71
C SER A 634 34.39 -12.98 -45.78
N GLN A 635 33.97 -12.83 -44.51
CA GLN A 635 33.66 -13.98 -43.63
C GLN A 635 32.20 -14.07 -43.14
N CYS A 636 31.31 -13.18 -43.60
CA CYS A 636 29.87 -13.22 -43.29
C CYS A 636 29.09 -14.22 -44.18
N ALA A 637 29.47 -15.51 -44.15
CA ALA A 637 28.81 -16.60 -44.88
C ALA A 637 27.39 -16.97 -44.36
N LEU A 638 26.74 -16.08 -43.59
CA LEU A 638 25.31 -16.16 -43.30
C LEU A 638 24.44 -15.41 -44.34
N TYR A 639 25.07 -14.68 -45.27
CA TYR A 639 24.41 -13.80 -46.26
C TYR A 639 24.59 -14.25 -47.72
N THR A 640 25.19 -15.42 -47.96
CA THR A 640 25.40 -15.95 -49.33
C THR A 640 24.69 -17.30 -49.49
N PRO A 641 23.38 -17.30 -49.82
CA PRO A 641 22.67 -18.50 -50.27
C PRO A 641 23.41 -19.25 -51.39
N THR A 642 24.19 -18.53 -52.20
CA THR A 642 24.93 -19.04 -53.35
C THR A 642 26.05 -20.02 -53.01
N ILE A 643 26.75 -19.87 -51.88
CA ILE A 643 27.81 -20.80 -51.45
C ILE A 643 27.18 -22.07 -50.85
N TYR A 644 26.17 -21.91 -50.01
CA TYR A 644 25.43 -23.04 -49.45
C TYR A 644 24.71 -23.84 -50.55
N GLU A 645 24.13 -23.18 -51.56
CA GLU A 645 23.34 -23.87 -52.59
C GLU A 645 24.18 -24.88 -53.39
N GLN A 646 25.48 -24.61 -53.59
CA GLN A 646 26.43 -25.50 -54.29
C GLN A 646 26.54 -26.88 -53.59
N GLU A 647 26.55 -26.90 -52.25
CA GLU A 647 26.69 -28.13 -51.45
C GLU A 647 25.38 -28.53 -50.73
N SER A 648 24.28 -27.82 -50.99
CA SER A 648 23.05 -27.92 -50.22
C SER A 648 22.42 -29.32 -50.22
N ASN A 649 22.52 -30.03 -51.35
CA ASN A 649 22.03 -31.40 -51.48
C ASN A 649 22.93 -32.40 -50.75
N THR A 650 24.25 -32.19 -50.77
CA THR A 650 25.22 -32.97 -50.01
C THR A 650 24.95 -32.83 -48.51
N ILE A 651 24.82 -31.60 -48.03
CA ILE A 651 24.56 -31.26 -46.63
C ILE A 651 23.20 -31.80 -46.18
N ALA A 652 22.13 -31.61 -46.97
CA ALA A 652 20.81 -32.12 -46.62
C ALA A 652 20.77 -33.65 -46.55
N ASN A 653 21.45 -34.34 -47.47
CA ASN A 653 21.56 -35.80 -47.46
C ASN A 653 22.35 -36.29 -46.24
N PHE A 654 23.46 -35.63 -45.89
CA PHE A 654 24.22 -35.94 -44.67
C PHE A 654 23.35 -35.77 -43.42
N ILE A 655 22.66 -34.63 -43.28
CA ILE A 655 21.79 -34.37 -42.12
C ILE A 655 20.71 -35.46 -42.00
N ILE A 656 20.02 -35.78 -43.10
CA ILE A 656 18.90 -36.73 -43.05
C ILE A 656 19.40 -38.17 -42.83
N LYS A 657 20.39 -38.63 -43.61
CA LYS A 657 20.79 -40.05 -43.63
C LYS A 657 21.83 -40.41 -42.59
N GLU A 658 22.81 -39.54 -42.38
CA GLU A 658 23.97 -39.83 -41.53
C GLU A 658 23.80 -39.29 -40.12
N LEU A 659 23.24 -38.09 -39.95
CA LEU A 659 23.08 -37.47 -38.63
C LEU A 659 21.78 -37.88 -37.93
N ILE A 660 20.62 -37.73 -38.61
CA ILE A 660 19.31 -37.91 -37.98
C ILE A 660 18.91 -39.39 -37.89
N MET A 661 19.21 -40.18 -38.92
CA MET A 661 18.81 -41.59 -39.03
C MET A 661 19.83 -42.58 -38.45
N LYS A 662 20.78 -42.12 -37.63
CA LYS A 662 21.74 -42.96 -36.89
C LYS A 662 21.90 -42.47 -35.45
N ASN A 663 22.15 -43.39 -34.51
CA ASN A 663 22.59 -43.07 -33.16
C ASN A 663 24.06 -43.48 -33.01
N HIS A 664 24.91 -42.55 -32.58
CA HIS A 664 26.35 -42.81 -32.46
C HIS A 664 26.72 -43.29 -31.05
N ASN A 665 25.96 -42.88 -30.03
CA ASN A 665 26.17 -43.28 -28.63
C ASN A 665 24.97 -44.04 -28.04
N ALA A 666 24.68 -45.25 -28.56
CA ALA A 666 23.50 -46.05 -28.17
C ALA A 666 23.58 -46.72 -26.77
N ASN A 667 24.75 -46.75 -26.13
CA ASN A 667 25.00 -47.55 -24.91
C ASN A 667 24.79 -46.79 -23.57
N VAL A 668 24.34 -45.53 -23.59
CA VAL A 668 24.11 -44.75 -22.37
C VAL A 668 22.66 -44.92 -21.91
N VAL A 669 22.47 -45.51 -20.73
CA VAL A 669 21.15 -45.68 -20.11
C VAL A 669 20.70 -44.35 -19.49
N ASP A 670 19.94 -43.56 -20.24
CA ASP A 670 19.33 -42.32 -19.78
C ASP A 670 17.81 -42.51 -19.61
N LYS A 671 17.31 -42.24 -18.40
CA LYS A 671 15.86 -42.24 -18.09
C LYS A 671 15.27 -40.83 -18.02
N THR A 672 16.10 -39.80 -18.10
CA THR A 672 15.66 -38.40 -18.01
C THR A 672 14.88 -38.02 -19.26
N VAL A 673 13.71 -37.41 -19.06
CA VAL A 673 12.81 -37.01 -20.16
C VAL A 673 13.24 -35.68 -20.78
N TRP A 674 13.93 -34.85 -20.01
CA TRP A 674 14.41 -33.53 -20.42
C TRP A 674 15.75 -33.23 -19.75
N VAL A 675 16.63 -32.57 -20.50
CA VAL A 675 17.95 -32.08 -20.09
C VAL A 675 18.07 -30.69 -20.68
N ASP A 676 18.59 -29.70 -19.94
CA ASP A 676 18.71 -28.31 -20.39
C ASP A 676 19.82 -28.11 -21.43
N ASP A 677 19.85 -26.93 -22.09
CA ASP A 677 20.69 -26.72 -23.29
C ASP A 677 22.19 -26.90 -22.99
N ASN A 678 22.63 -26.53 -21.78
CA ASN A 678 24.02 -26.60 -21.34
C ASN A 678 24.49 -28.05 -21.14
N GLU A 679 23.60 -28.90 -20.62
CA GLU A 679 23.87 -30.30 -20.28
C GLU A 679 23.59 -31.27 -21.44
N LEU A 680 23.01 -30.76 -22.53
CA LEU A 680 22.68 -31.58 -23.69
C LEU A 680 23.95 -32.07 -24.40
N ASP A 681 23.99 -33.35 -24.76
CA ASP A 681 25.14 -33.92 -25.44
C ASP A 681 25.30 -33.41 -26.88
N ASP A 682 26.52 -33.52 -27.40
CA ASP A 682 26.87 -33.00 -28.73
C ASP A 682 26.07 -33.68 -29.84
N GLU A 683 25.72 -34.96 -29.67
CA GLU A 683 24.91 -35.70 -30.63
C GLU A 683 23.51 -35.10 -30.78
N CYS A 684 22.81 -34.84 -29.66
CA CYS A 684 21.49 -34.24 -29.70
C CYS A 684 21.55 -32.77 -30.15
N LYS A 685 22.55 -32.01 -29.71
CA LYS A 685 22.81 -30.64 -30.19
C LYS A 685 22.97 -30.62 -31.70
N ALA A 686 23.80 -31.50 -32.27
CA ALA A 686 24.01 -31.62 -33.70
C ALA A 686 22.72 -31.98 -34.44
N LYS A 687 21.94 -32.97 -33.97
CA LYS A 687 20.65 -33.35 -34.59
C LYS A 687 19.65 -32.18 -34.62
N VAL A 688 19.52 -31.44 -33.52
CA VAL A 688 18.64 -30.25 -33.44
C VAL A 688 19.13 -29.15 -34.39
N LEU A 689 20.43 -28.91 -34.48
CA LEU A 689 21.03 -27.95 -35.42
C LEU A 689 20.79 -28.39 -36.88
N GLY A 690 20.95 -29.67 -37.19
CA GLY A 690 20.66 -30.23 -38.51
C GLY A 690 19.23 -29.94 -38.97
N ILE A 691 18.23 -30.16 -38.09
CA ILE A 691 16.83 -29.80 -38.37
C ILE A 691 16.70 -28.30 -38.64
N LYS A 692 17.34 -27.45 -37.82
CA LYS A 692 17.32 -25.98 -38.01
C LYS A 692 17.92 -25.57 -39.35
N VAL A 693 19.01 -26.20 -39.81
CA VAL A 693 19.65 -25.93 -41.11
C VAL A 693 18.68 -26.24 -42.25
N LEU A 694 18.07 -27.43 -42.24
CA LEU A 694 17.09 -27.83 -43.26
C LEU A 694 15.92 -26.83 -43.34
N VAL A 695 15.41 -26.40 -42.19
CA VAL A 695 14.28 -25.48 -42.10
C VAL A 695 14.67 -24.06 -42.51
N ASN A 696 15.85 -23.59 -42.12
CA ASN A 696 16.35 -22.29 -42.51
C ASN A 696 16.58 -22.19 -44.02
N ARG A 697 17.07 -23.26 -44.68
CA ARG A 697 17.15 -23.33 -46.15
C ARG A 697 15.79 -23.08 -46.79
N LEU A 698 14.73 -23.73 -46.31
CA LEU A 698 13.38 -23.50 -46.84
C LEU A 698 12.91 -22.04 -46.66
N LEU A 699 13.37 -21.37 -45.61
CA LEU A 699 13.02 -19.96 -45.37
C LEU A 699 13.80 -18.99 -46.26
N THR A 700 14.96 -19.38 -46.82
CA THR A 700 15.74 -18.54 -47.73
C THR A 700 15.33 -18.67 -49.19
N ILE A 701 14.65 -19.76 -49.58
CA ILE A 701 14.16 -19.94 -50.95
C ILE A 701 13.09 -18.88 -51.27
N THR A 702 13.27 -18.20 -52.40
CA THR A 702 12.39 -17.16 -52.95
C THR A 702 11.47 -17.69 -54.05
N ASP A 703 11.87 -18.76 -54.75
CA ASP A 703 11.09 -19.39 -55.82
C ASP A 703 10.04 -20.38 -55.26
N ALA A 704 8.77 -20.15 -55.61
CA ALA A 704 7.64 -20.90 -55.08
C ALA A 704 7.56 -22.34 -55.59
N GLU A 705 7.96 -22.64 -56.83
CA GLU A 705 7.88 -23.99 -57.38
C GLU A 705 8.96 -24.90 -56.78
N ASN A 706 10.21 -24.41 -56.77
CA ASN A 706 11.34 -25.11 -56.14
C ASN A 706 11.15 -25.29 -54.61
N ALA A 707 10.50 -24.33 -53.94
CA ALA A 707 10.20 -24.44 -52.50
C ALA A 707 9.27 -25.62 -52.16
N LEU A 708 8.31 -25.95 -53.01
CA LEU A 708 7.36 -27.04 -52.76
C LEU A 708 8.04 -28.41 -52.82
N ASP A 709 8.88 -28.66 -53.82
CA ASP A 709 9.54 -29.95 -53.97
C ASP A 709 10.63 -30.17 -52.92
N LEU A 710 11.41 -29.15 -52.60
CA LEU A 710 12.46 -29.21 -51.57
C LEU A 710 11.89 -29.34 -50.15
N SER A 711 10.68 -28.84 -49.90
CA SER A 711 10.07 -28.89 -48.57
C SER A 711 9.41 -30.24 -48.24
N LYS A 712 8.93 -31.00 -49.24
CA LYS A 712 8.32 -32.34 -49.04
C LYS A 712 9.14 -33.28 -48.13
N PRO A 713 10.43 -33.54 -48.38
CA PRO A 713 11.22 -34.44 -47.52
C PRO A 713 11.40 -33.89 -46.10
N VAL A 714 11.55 -32.57 -45.96
CA VAL A 714 11.68 -31.91 -44.66
C VAL A 714 10.38 -32.02 -43.86
N PHE A 715 9.23 -31.69 -44.45
CA PHE A 715 7.93 -31.87 -43.80
C PHE A 715 7.67 -33.34 -43.42
N LYS A 716 7.99 -34.29 -44.31
CA LYS A 716 7.86 -35.72 -44.00
C LYS A 716 8.67 -36.11 -42.75
N LEU A 717 9.89 -35.59 -42.61
CA LEU A 717 10.72 -35.80 -41.43
C LEU A 717 10.11 -35.15 -40.18
N LEU A 718 9.70 -33.88 -40.26
CA LEU A 718 9.11 -33.14 -39.13
C LEU A 718 7.83 -33.81 -38.62
N TRP A 719 6.96 -34.25 -39.52
CA TRP A 719 5.73 -34.95 -39.15
C TRP A 719 5.99 -36.33 -38.56
N LYS A 720 6.98 -37.07 -39.10
CA LYS A 720 7.41 -38.34 -38.50
C LYS A 720 7.91 -38.14 -37.07
N LEU A 721 8.70 -37.09 -36.82
CA LEU A 721 9.16 -36.74 -35.47
C LEU A 721 8.00 -36.44 -34.51
N ILE A 722 6.97 -35.74 -34.97
CA ILE A 722 5.79 -35.44 -34.14
C ILE A 722 4.97 -36.71 -33.85
N ARG A 723 4.66 -37.49 -34.89
CA ARG A 723 3.80 -38.69 -34.78
C ARG A 723 4.44 -39.81 -33.97
N GLU A 724 5.74 -40.06 -34.17
CA GLU A 724 6.47 -41.17 -33.52
C GLU A 724 7.08 -40.77 -32.17
N GLY A 725 6.64 -39.65 -31.58
CA GLY A 725 7.10 -39.28 -30.25
C GLY A 725 8.58 -38.86 -30.20
N GLY A 726 9.18 -38.43 -31.31
CA GLY A 726 10.59 -38.11 -31.44
C GLY A 726 11.49 -39.31 -31.76
N GLU A 727 10.91 -40.49 -31.97
CA GLU A 727 11.64 -41.69 -32.41
C GLU A 727 11.66 -41.77 -33.94
N LEU A 728 12.86 -41.92 -34.52
CA LEU A 728 13.01 -42.07 -35.96
C LEU A 728 13.57 -43.43 -36.36
N LEU A 729 14.22 -44.11 -35.42
CA LEU A 729 14.94 -45.35 -35.68
C LEU A 729 14.04 -46.56 -35.43
N PRO A 730 14.09 -47.58 -36.32
CA PRO A 730 13.28 -48.79 -36.15
C PRO A 730 13.62 -49.59 -34.88
N ASP A 731 14.86 -49.52 -34.41
CA ASP A 731 15.36 -50.21 -33.22
C ASP A 731 14.96 -49.54 -31.90
N LYS A 732 14.32 -48.37 -31.97
CA LYS A 732 13.88 -47.56 -30.82
C LYS A 732 15.01 -47.16 -29.87
N SER A 733 16.24 -47.04 -30.37
CA SER A 733 17.44 -46.75 -29.55
C SER A 733 17.58 -45.28 -29.14
N THR A 734 16.67 -44.38 -29.56
CA THR A 734 16.79 -42.95 -29.24
C THR A 734 16.44 -42.67 -27.78
N ARG A 735 17.33 -41.95 -27.09
CA ARG A 735 17.17 -41.61 -25.66
C ARG A 735 15.91 -40.76 -25.40
N PRO A 736 15.28 -40.86 -24.22
CA PRO A 736 14.07 -40.08 -23.89
C PRO A 736 14.29 -38.56 -23.94
N SER A 737 15.43 -38.07 -23.43
CA SER A 737 15.86 -36.67 -23.51
C SER A 737 15.97 -36.19 -24.96
N HIS A 738 16.58 -36.98 -25.84
CA HIS A 738 16.71 -36.67 -27.28
C HIS A 738 15.34 -36.66 -27.97
N LYS A 739 14.47 -37.64 -27.66
CA LYS A 739 13.08 -37.70 -28.18
C LYS A 739 12.34 -36.39 -27.91
N SER A 740 12.39 -35.91 -26.67
CA SER A 740 11.74 -34.66 -26.28
C SER A 740 12.31 -33.44 -27.02
N ARG A 741 13.65 -33.34 -27.14
CA ARG A 741 14.31 -32.25 -27.87
C ARG A 741 14.00 -32.26 -29.36
N LEU A 742 13.98 -33.43 -29.99
CA LEU A 742 13.67 -33.58 -31.41
C LEU A 742 12.20 -33.29 -31.71
N ARG A 743 11.26 -33.73 -30.84
CA ARG A 743 9.85 -33.32 -30.93
C ARG A 743 9.72 -31.80 -30.87
N LEU A 744 10.35 -31.16 -29.89
CA LEU A 744 10.28 -29.70 -29.75
C LEU A 744 10.90 -28.99 -30.96
N ALA A 745 12.04 -29.48 -31.46
CA ALA A 745 12.67 -28.95 -32.66
C ALA A 745 11.73 -29.05 -33.87
N ALA A 746 11.00 -30.16 -34.01
CA ALA A 746 10.02 -30.35 -35.07
C ALA A 746 8.84 -29.37 -34.94
N VAL A 747 8.23 -29.27 -33.76
CA VAL A 747 7.11 -28.35 -33.48
C VAL A 747 7.50 -26.90 -33.76
N ARG A 748 8.65 -26.45 -33.24
CA ARG A 748 9.16 -25.08 -33.49
C ARG A 748 9.41 -24.84 -34.98
N SER A 749 9.93 -25.84 -35.68
CA SER A 749 10.23 -25.75 -37.12
C SER A 749 8.96 -25.63 -37.96
N VAL A 750 7.94 -26.44 -37.69
CA VAL A 750 6.64 -26.38 -38.37
C VAL A 750 6.01 -25.00 -38.17
N LEU A 751 5.97 -24.49 -36.93
CA LEU A 751 5.47 -23.13 -36.66
C LEU A 751 6.26 -22.05 -37.41
N LYS A 752 7.58 -22.21 -37.50
CA LYS A 752 8.44 -21.25 -38.20
C LYS A 752 8.16 -21.24 -39.70
N LEU A 753 7.93 -22.41 -40.30
CA LEU A 753 7.58 -22.55 -41.72
C LEU A 753 6.17 -22.01 -42.00
N ALA A 754 5.19 -22.30 -41.14
CA ALA A 754 3.80 -21.83 -41.25
C ALA A 754 3.65 -20.30 -41.31
N ARG A 755 4.70 -19.55 -40.97
CA ARG A 755 4.76 -18.09 -41.14
C ARG A 755 4.79 -17.64 -42.60
N LYS A 756 5.19 -18.51 -43.53
CA LYS A 756 5.08 -18.28 -44.97
C LYS A 756 3.81 -18.96 -45.49
N THR A 757 2.99 -18.23 -46.21
CA THR A 757 1.70 -18.70 -46.75
C THR A 757 1.82 -19.97 -47.60
N ILE A 758 2.90 -20.09 -48.39
CA ILE A 758 3.20 -21.27 -49.23
C ILE A 758 3.33 -22.55 -48.38
N TYR A 759 3.98 -22.45 -47.21
CA TYR A 759 4.17 -23.61 -46.34
C TYR A 759 2.97 -23.84 -45.42
N ASP A 760 2.24 -22.79 -45.04
CA ASP A 760 0.99 -22.92 -44.27
C ASP A 760 -0.06 -23.74 -45.04
N SER A 761 -0.19 -23.52 -46.35
CA SER A 761 -1.11 -24.26 -47.22
C SER A 761 -0.73 -25.73 -47.42
N MET A 762 0.53 -26.09 -47.17
CA MET A 762 1.01 -27.49 -47.24
C MET A 762 0.67 -28.32 -46.00
N ILE A 763 0.28 -27.69 -44.88
CA ILE A 763 -0.02 -28.40 -43.63
C ILE A 763 -1.40 -29.06 -43.75
N PRO A 764 -1.48 -30.40 -43.88
CA PRO A 764 -2.75 -31.10 -43.99
C PRO A 764 -3.50 -31.07 -42.66
N PHE A 765 -4.81 -31.27 -42.71
CA PHE A 765 -5.68 -31.30 -41.53
C PHE A 765 -5.19 -32.28 -40.45
N ALA A 766 -4.93 -33.54 -40.81
CA ALA A 766 -4.49 -34.56 -39.86
C ALA A 766 -3.18 -34.19 -39.13
N GLU A 767 -2.24 -33.58 -39.84
CA GLU A 767 -0.97 -33.14 -39.25
C GLU A 767 -1.14 -31.88 -38.39
N PHE A 768 -2.08 -30.98 -38.75
CA PHE A 768 -2.44 -29.85 -37.90
C PHE A 768 -3.04 -30.31 -36.56
N GLN A 769 -3.86 -31.35 -36.56
CA GLN A 769 -4.40 -31.95 -35.32
C GLN A 769 -3.30 -32.56 -34.46
N GLY A 770 -2.40 -33.34 -35.07
CA GLY A 770 -1.23 -33.89 -34.37
C GLY A 770 -0.32 -32.80 -33.79
N LEU A 771 -0.12 -31.70 -34.53
CA LEU A 771 0.59 -30.52 -34.03
C LEU A 771 -0.11 -29.89 -32.83
N ALA A 772 -1.45 -29.73 -32.90
CA ALA A 772 -2.22 -29.11 -31.84
C ALA A 772 -2.12 -29.90 -30.52
N GLN A 773 -2.15 -31.23 -30.59
CA GLN A 773 -2.00 -32.13 -29.43
C GLN A 773 -0.64 -31.99 -28.73
N MET A 774 0.40 -31.48 -29.40
CA MET A 774 1.71 -31.24 -28.75
C MET A 774 1.64 -30.18 -27.65
N ILE A 775 0.57 -29.39 -27.59
CA ILE A 775 0.36 -28.45 -26.47
C ILE A 775 -0.05 -29.15 -25.18
N GLN A 776 -0.40 -30.43 -25.26
CA GLN A 776 -0.70 -31.34 -24.15
C GLN A 776 0.37 -32.44 -24.02
N ASP A 777 1.59 -32.21 -24.53
CA ASP A 777 2.69 -33.16 -24.40
C ASP A 777 2.98 -33.50 -22.92
N LYS A 778 3.39 -34.75 -22.66
CA LYS A 778 3.73 -35.23 -21.32
C LYS A 778 4.87 -34.41 -20.68
N CYS A 779 5.76 -33.84 -21.50
CA CYS A 779 6.87 -33.02 -21.05
C CYS A 779 6.45 -31.53 -20.91
N TYR A 780 6.53 -31.00 -19.69
CA TYR A 780 6.27 -29.58 -19.38
C TYR A 780 7.04 -28.63 -20.30
N ASN A 781 8.33 -28.87 -20.51
CA ASN A 781 9.19 -27.97 -21.29
C ASN A 781 8.75 -27.86 -22.76
N ILE A 782 8.18 -28.92 -23.34
CA ILE A 782 7.62 -28.89 -24.70
C ILE A 782 6.36 -28.04 -24.72
N ARG A 783 5.43 -28.27 -23.78
CA ARG A 783 4.18 -27.50 -23.66
C ARG A 783 4.47 -26.00 -23.48
N PHE A 784 5.32 -25.66 -22.52
CA PHE A 784 5.73 -24.29 -22.25
C PHE A 784 6.37 -23.62 -23.48
N ALA A 785 7.35 -24.29 -24.10
CA ALA A 785 8.05 -23.75 -25.26
C ALA A 785 7.15 -23.60 -26.49
N PHE A 786 6.23 -24.54 -26.71
CA PHE A 786 5.27 -24.49 -27.80
C PHE A 786 4.27 -23.35 -27.61
N ALA A 787 3.67 -23.24 -26.41
CA ALA A 787 2.78 -22.14 -26.05
C ALA A 787 3.46 -20.77 -26.19
N SER A 788 4.68 -20.64 -25.68
CA SER A 788 5.48 -19.40 -25.78
C SER A 788 5.75 -19.01 -27.24
N GLN A 789 6.07 -20.00 -28.09
CA GLN A 789 6.35 -19.76 -29.50
C GLN A 789 5.09 -19.38 -30.29
N LEU A 790 3.94 -20.00 -29.99
CA LEU A 790 2.64 -19.62 -30.52
C LEU A 790 2.27 -18.20 -30.11
N ILE A 791 2.39 -17.83 -28.83
CA ILE A 791 2.14 -16.47 -28.33
C ILE A 791 2.97 -15.45 -29.12
N LYS A 792 4.27 -15.73 -29.30
CA LYS A 792 5.20 -14.85 -30.03
C LYS A 792 4.78 -14.62 -31.48
N TYR A 793 4.36 -15.66 -32.20
CA TYR A 793 4.03 -15.54 -33.62
C TYR A 793 2.59 -15.06 -33.86
N CYS A 794 1.61 -15.54 -33.09
CA CYS A 794 0.22 -15.04 -33.14
C CYS A 794 0.13 -13.58 -32.70
N GLY A 795 0.86 -13.19 -31.66
CA GLY A 795 0.92 -11.81 -31.17
C GLY A 795 1.54 -10.83 -32.16
N LYS A 796 2.35 -11.31 -33.11
CA LYS A 796 2.90 -10.52 -34.23
C LYS A 796 2.08 -10.66 -35.53
N HIS A 797 0.94 -11.34 -35.49
CA HIS A 797 0.12 -11.66 -36.66
C HIS A 797 0.90 -12.40 -37.78
N GLN A 798 1.90 -13.21 -37.41
CA GLN A 798 2.73 -13.96 -38.34
C GLN A 798 2.19 -15.38 -38.62
N LEU A 799 1.15 -15.80 -37.91
CA LEU A 799 0.46 -17.07 -38.13
C LEU A 799 -1.01 -16.79 -38.47
N THR A 800 -1.59 -17.70 -39.25
CA THR A 800 -3.02 -17.66 -39.58
C THR A 800 -3.87 -17.93 -38.33
N THR A 801 -5.11 -17.44 -38.35
CA THR A 801 -6.01 -17.47 -37.19
C THR A 801 -6.37 -18.88 -36.73
N ARG A 802 -6.21 -19.89 -37.59
CA ARG A 802 -6.40 -21.31 -37.23
C ARG A 802 -5.55 -21.77 -36.04
N PHE A 803 -4.35 -21.21 -35.89
CA PHE A 803 -3.46 -21.54 -34.77
C PHE A 803 -3.95 -21.01 -33.43
N LEU A 804 -4.90 -20.06 -33.40
CA LEU A 804 -5.49 -19.57 -32.14
C LEU A 804 -6.28 -20.66 -31.42
N SER A 805 -6.90 -21.59 -32.18
CA SER A 805 -7.69 -22.69 -31.61
C SER A 805 -6.86 -23.61 -30.69
N ILE A 806 -5.55 -23.74 -30.96
CA ILE A 806 -4.64 -24.61 -30.20
C ILE A 806 -4.50 -24.12 -28.75
N PHE A 807 -4.55 -22.80 -28.51
CA PHE A 807 -4.38 -22.25 -27.15
C PHE A 807 -5.42 -22.77 -26.16
N PHE A 808 -6.63 -23.06 -26.61
CA PHE A 808 -7.71 -23.46 -25.72
C PHE A 808 -7.56 -24.90 -25.23
N LEU A 809 -6.73 -25.73 -25.87
CA LEU A 809 -6.40 -27.08 -25.40
C LEU A 809 -5.56 -27.07 -24.10
N ILE A 810 -5.02 -25.92 -23.70
CA ILE A 810 -4.30 -25.71 -22.43
C ILE A 810 -5.24 -25.72 -21.20
N ALA A 811 -6.55 -25.75 -21.39
CA ALA A 811 -7.49 -25.69 -20.27
C ALA A 811 -7.26 -26.79 -19.21
N HIS A 812 -6.79 -27.97 -19.63
CA HIS A 812 -6.44 -29.11 -18.75
C HIS A 812 -4.94 -29.24 -18.45
N ASP A 813 -4.14 -28.25 -18.83
CA ASP A 813 -2.72 -28.25 -18.51
C ASP A 813 -2.54 -28.37 -17.00
N PRO A 814 -1.70 -29.27 -16.45
CA PRO A 814 -1.56 -29.41 -15.00
C PRO A 814 -0.90 -28.17 -14.36
N ASP A 815 -0.11 -27.42 -15.12
CA ASP A 815 0.63 -26.27 -14.63
C ASP A 815 -0.19 -24.98 -14.74
N VAL A 816 -0.46 -24.35 -13.59
CA VAL A 816 -1.26 -23.12 -13.50
C VAL A 816 -0.59 -21.97 -14.25
N THR A 817 0.74 -21.90 -14.26
CA THR A 817 1.50 -20.78 -14.85
C THR A 817 1.32 -20.71 -16.36
N ILE A 818 1.28 -21.86 -17.05
CA ILE A 818 1.02 -21.92 -18.49
C ILE A 818 -0.40 -21.45 -18.80
N ARG A 819 -1.39 -21.91 -18.02
CA ARG A 819 -2.80 -21.50 -18.18
C ARG A 819 -2.97 -20.00 -18.00
N GLU A 820 -2.35 -19.43 -16.97
CA GLU A 820 -2.37 -17.99 -16.71
C GLU A 820 -1.66 -17.18 -17.79
N MET A 821 -0.47 -17.61 -18.22
CA MET A 821 0.29 -16.96 -19.30
C MET A 821 -0.54 -16.85 -20.58
N VAL A 822 -1.17 -17.96 -20.99
CA VAL A 822 -1.98 -18.05 -22.21
C VAL A 822 -3.29 -17.29 -22.06
N GLY A 823 -3.99 -17.43 -20.93
CA GLY A 823 -5.21 -16.68 -20.64
C GLY A 823 -4.98 -15.16 -20.65
N ALA A 824 -3.88 -14.69 -20.06
CA ALA A 824 -3.48 -13.29 -20.08
C ALA A 824 -3.10 -12.81 -21.49
N PHE A 825 -2.48 -13.67 -22.32
CA PHE A 825 -2.25 -13.35 -23.73
C PHE A 825 -3.57 -13.21 -24.50
N LEU A 826 -4.46 -14.21 -24.43
CA LEU A 826 -5.73 -14.22 -25.16
C LEU A 826 -6.63 -13.04 -24.78
N THR A 827 -6.70 -12.72 -23.48
CA THR A 827 -7.48 -11.57 -22.98
C THR A 827 -6.93 -10.25 -23.55
N ARG A 828 -5.61 -10.07 -23.53
CA ARG A 828 -4.95 -8.88 -24.11
C ARG A 828 -5.10 -8.83 -25.63
N TYR A 829 -4.95 -9.96 -26.30
CA TYR A 829 -5.12 -10.08 -27.74
C TYR A 829 -6.55 -9.70 -28.16
N SER A 830 -7.56 -10.21 -27.44
CA SER A 830 -8.97 -9.84 -27.59
C SER A 830 -9.24 -8.35 -27.40
N LEU A 831 -8.65 -7.74 -26.37
CA LEU A 831 -8.76 -6.29 -26.15
C LEU A 831 -8.09 -5.48 -27.28
N ALA A 832 -6.90 -5.89 -27.73
CA ALA A 832 -6.15 -5.21 -28.77
C ALA A 832 -6.83 -5.29 -30.15
N SER A 833 -7.37 -6.46 -30.50
CA SER A 833 -8.12 -6.66 -31.76
C SER A 833 -9.39 -5.82 -31.83
N ARG A 834 -10.01 -5.48 -30.69
CA ARG A 834 -11.18 -4.57 -30.65
C ARG A 834 -10.83 -3.11 -30.90
N ALA A 835 -9.65 -2.66 -30.50
CA ALA A 835 -9.19 -1.29 -30.70
C ALA A 835 -8.84 -1.00 -32.17
N ILE A 836 -8.34 -2.01 -32.87
CA ILE A 836 -8.05 -1.95 -34.31
C ILE A 836 -9.38 -2.22 -35.03
N ARG A 837 -10.11 -1.15 -35.35
CA ARG A 837 -11.45 -1.11 -35.95
C ARG A 837 -11.52 -1.67 -37.38
N ASP A 838 -10.83 -2.76 -37.67
CA ASP A 838 -10.91 -3.45 -38.96
C ASP A 838 -11.78 -4.71 -38.85
N LYS A 839 -12.63 -4.89 -39.86
CA LYS A 839 -13.84 -5.73 -39.95
C LYS A 839 -13.67 -7.25 -39.76
N SER A 840 -12.61 -7.71 -39.12
CA SER A 840 -12.28 -9.13 -39.15
C SER A 840 -12.72 -9.86 -37.88
N MET A 841 -13.76 -10.68 -38.03
CA MET A 841 -14.36 -11.56 -37.01
C MET A 841 -13.45 -12.75 -36.65
N HIS A 842 -12.14 -12.55 -36.70
CA HIS A 842 -11.13 -13.59 -36.72
C HIS A 842 -10.98 -14.30 -35.37
N LEU A 843 -11.20 -13.60 -34.26
CA LEU A 843 -11.05 -14.18 -32.92
C LEU A 843 -12.29 -15.00 -32.53
N GLU A 844 -13.49 -14.51 -32.80
CA GLU A 844 -14.73 -15.27 -32.60
C GLU A 844 -14.79 -16.51 -33.50
N MET A 845 -14.22 -16.42 -34.71
CA MET A 845 -14.10 -17.57 -35.61
C MET A 845 -13.21 -18.70 -35.04
N SER A 846 -12.31 -18.40 -34.10
CA SER A 846 -11.52 -19.44 -33.45
C SER A 846 -12.38 -20.38 -32.58
N LEU A 847 -13.59 -19.97 -32.15
CA LEU A 847 -14.54 -20.88 -31.48
C LEU A 847 -14.99 -22.01 -32.39
N VAL A 848 -15.29 -21.68 -33.64
CA VAL A 848 -15.72 -22.65 -34.65
C VAL A 848 -14.60 -23.66 -34.94
N GLN A 849 -13.36 -23.17 -35.03
CA GLN A 849 -12.18 -24.01 -35.24
C GLN A 849 -11.86 -24.85 -34.01
N LEU A 850 -12.04 -24.30 -32.80
CA LEU A 850 -11.90 -25.05 -31.54
C LEU A 850 -12.91 -26.20 -31.47
N ILE A 851 -14.19 -25.93 -31.75
CA ILE A 851 -15.23 -26.96 -31.72
C ILE A 851 -14.94 -28.07 -32.74
N HIS A 852 -14.45 -27.71 -33.94
CA HIS A 852 -14.00 -28.68 -34.95
C HIS A 852 -12.79 -29.50 -34.49
N LEU A 853 -11.81 -28.85 -33.85
CA LEU A 853 -10.64 -29.53 -33.30
C LEU A 853 -11.04 -30.51 -32.19
N LEU A 854 -11.95 -30.09 -31.30
CA LEU A 854 -12.47 -30.91 -30.20
C LEU A 854 -13.31 -32.09 -30.72
N SER A 855 -14.08 -31.93 -31.80
CA SER A 855 -14.91 -33.02 -32.34
C SER A 855 -14.09 -34.20 -32.89
N HIS A 856 -12.79 -34.00 -33.09
CA HIS A 856 -11.83 -35.01 -33.53
C HIS A 856 -10.73 -35.27 -32.49
N HIS A 857 -10.88 -34.75 -31.28
CA HIS A 857 -9.92 -34.99 -30.21
C HIS A 857 -9.91 -36.50 -29.89
N PRO A 858 -8.73 -37.12 -29.69
CA PRO A 858 -8.61 -38.57 -29.49
C PRO A 858 -9.40 -39.06 -28.29
N ASP A 859 -9.50 -38.22 -27.26
CA ASP A 859 -10.24 -38.53 -26.03
C ASP A 859 -11.74 -38.19 -26.11
N PHE A 860 -12.24 -37.68 -27.25
CA PHE A 860 -13.66 -37.33 -27.36
C PHE A 860 -14.55 -38.58 -27.36
N SER A 861 -15.53 -38.60 -26.46
CA SER A 861 -16.54 -39.64 -26.35
C SER A 861 -17.91 -39.00 -26.03
N ARG A 862 -18.97 -39.80 -26.13
CA ARG A 862 -20.35 -39.37 -25.79
C ARG A 862 -20.71 -39.62 -24.32
N GLU A 863 -19.75 -40.10 -23.53
CA GLU A 863 -19.95 -40.41 -22.11
C GLU A 863 -19.97 -39.12 -21.27
N THR A 864 -20.72 -39.14 -20.17
CA THR A 864 -20.94 -37.95 -19.33
C THR A 864 -19.65 -37.40 -18.74
N ASP A 865 -18.73 -38.28 -18.35
CA ASP A 865 -17.48 -37.90 -17.69
C ASP A 865 -16.54 -37.21 -18.68
N THR A 866 -16.38 -37.80 -19.87
CA THR A 866 -15.66 -37.17 -20.97
C THR A 866 -16.29 -35.85 -21.39
N LEU A 867 -17.61 -35.75 -21.53
CA LEU A 867 -18.26 -34.49 -21.87
C LEU A 867 -18.03 -33.40 -20.81
N ASN A 868 -17.93 -33.76 -19.54
CA ASN A 868 -17.55 -32.84 -18.47
C ASN A 868 -16.10 -32.32 -18.63
N GLU A 869 -15.17 -33.15 -19.08
CA GLU A 869 -13.82 -32.69 -19.42
C GLU A 869 -13.86 -31.69 -20.58
N PHE A 870 -14.69 -31.91 -21.59
CA PHE A 870 -14.79 -31.01 -22.74
C PHE A 870 -15.47 -29.67 -22.42
N VAL A 871 -16.32 -29.62 -21.37
CA VAL A 871 -16.83 -28.37 -20.82
C VAL A 871 -15.69 -27.44 -20.42
N VAL A 872 -14.60 -27.98 -19.85
CA VAL A 872 -13.46 -27.17 -19.37
C VAL A 872 -12.78 -26.41 -20.52
N TYR A 873 -12.63 -27.02 -21.70
CA TYR A 873 -12.06 -26.34 -22.88
C TYR A 873 -12.95 -25.17 -23.34
N ILE A 874 -14.26 -25.37 -23.40
CA ILE A 874 -15.21 -24.36 -23.87
C ILE A 874 -15.39 -23.26 -22.81
N ASP A 875 -15.44 -23.61 -21.52
CA ASP A 875 -15.50 -22.64 -20.43
C ASP A 875 -14.22 -21.76 -20.44
N PHE A 876 -13.03 -22.35 -20.65
CA PHE A 876 -11.79 -21.58 -20.79
C PHE A 876 -11.82 -20.60 -21.97
N TYR A 877 -12.39 -21.01 -23.12
CA TYR A 877 -12.64 -20.11 -24.24
C TYR A 877 -13.57 -18.95 -23.84
N LEU A 878 -14.71 -19.27 -23.20
CA LEU A 878 -15.71 -18.27 -22.82
C LEU A 878 -15.17 -17.32 -21.74
N ASP A 879 -14.35 -17.80 -20.81
CA ASP A 879 -13.71 -16.99 -19.77
C ASP A 879 -12.72 -15.96 -20.34
N THR A 880 -12.07 -16.29 -21.45
CA THR A 880 -11.01 -15.46 -22.04
C THR A 880 -11.49 -14.55 -23.17
N ILE A 881 -12.47 -14.99 -23.98
CA ILE A 881 -12.91 -14.29 -25.19
C ILE A 881 -14.30 -13.68 -25.06
N ALA A 882 -15.23 -14.34 -24.35
CA ALA A 882 -16.63 -13.93 -24.34
C ALA A 882 -16.88 -12.68 -23.49
N ASN A 883 -17.72 -11.80 -24.00
CA ASN A 883 -18.14 -10.56 -23.34
C ASN A 883 -19.53 -10.13 -23.82
N ALA A 884 -20.10 -9.11 -23.18
CA ALA A 884 -21.44 -8.62 -23.50
C ALA A 884 -21.62 -8.16 -24.97
N GLU A 885 -20.55 -7.77 -25.66
CA GLU A 885 -20.61 -7.25 -27.04
C GLU A 885 -20.56 -8.37 -28.09
N ASN A 886 -19.80 -9.44 -27.85
CA ASN A 886 -19.61 -10.54 -28.82
C ASN A 886 -20.42 -11.81 -28.53
N ILE A 887 -21.08 -11.92 -27.37
CA ILE A 887 -21.77 -13.15 -26.97
C ILE A 887 -22.87 -13.58 -27.93
N SER A 888 -23.61 -12.63 -28.51
CA SER A 888 -24.64 -12.89 -29.53
C SER A 888 -24.04 -13.47 -30.81
N LEU A 889 -22.86 -12.99 -31.21
CA LEU A 889 -22.12 -13.51 -32.35
C LEU A 889 -21.61 -14.93 -32.08
N LEU A 890 -21.02 -15.19 -30.91
CA LEU A 890 -20.56 -16.53 -30.53
C LEU A 890 -21.73 -17.53 -30.57
N SER A 891 -22.88 -17.16 -29.99
CA SER A 891 -24.09 -17.99 -30.05
C SER A 891 -24.56 -18.24 -31.48
N TYR A 892 -24.49 -17.23 -32.35
CA TYR A 892 -24.82 -17.37 -33.76
C TYR A 892 -23.88 -18.35 -34.48
N LEU A 893 -22.56 -18.19 -34.31
CA LEU A 893 -21.55 -19.04 -34.95
C LEU A 893 -21.70 -20.51 -34.56
N VAL A 894 -21.92 -20.78 -33.27
CA VAL A 894 -22.10 -22.15 -32.78
C VAL A 894 -23.38 -22.76 -33.35
N CYS A 895 -24.49 -22.02 -33.41
CA CYS A 895 -25.74 -22.49 -34.02
C CYS A 895 -25.56 -22.81 -35.52
N ARG A 896 -24.73 -22.03 -36.23
CA ARG A 896 -24.42 -22.26 -37.65
C ARG A 896 -23.72 -23.60 -37.90
N LEU A 897 -23.01 -24.18 -36.93
CA LEU A 897 -22.37 -25.49 -37.08
C LEU A 897 -23.37 -26.63 -37.36
N LYS A 898 -24.62 -26.51 -36.89
CA LYS A 898 -25.69 -27.48 -37.20
C LYS A 898 -26.23 -27.39 -38.64
N HIS A 899 -25.82 -26.37 -39.41
CA HIS A 899 -26.23 -26.18 -40.81
C HIS A 899 -25.24 -26.77 -41.83
N VAL A 900 -24.11 -27.25 -41.34
CA VAL A 900 -22.99 -27.75 -42.14
C VAL A 900 -22.66 -29.19 -41.77
N ARG A 901 -21.92 -29.85 -42.66
CA ARG A 901 -21.26 -31.12 -42.39
C ARG A 901 -19.76 -30.92 -42.42
N ASP A 902 -19.07 -31.75 -41.66
CA ASP A 902 -17.62 -31.86 -41.67
C ASP A 902 -17.12 -32.30 -43.04
N VAL A 903 -16.06 -31.64 -43.54
CA VAL A 903 -15.41 -32.00 -44.81
C VAL A 903 -14.47 -33.20 -44.64
N HIS A 904 -13.83 -33.32 -43.48
CA HIS A 904 -12.80 -34.33 -43.23
C HIS A 904 -13.36 -35.62 -42.63
N SER A 905 -14.43 -35.52 -41.85
CA SER A 905 -15.08 -36.68 -41.19
C SER A 905 -16.60 -36.62 -41.35
N PRO A 906 -17.15 -36.77 -42.58
CA PRO A 906 -18.59 -36.62 -42.82
C PRO A 906 -19.44 -37.61 -42.01
N ASP A 907 -18.90 -38.78 -41.68
CA ASP A 907 -19.59 -39.83 -40.91
C ASP A 907 -19.60 -39.57 -39.39
N GLN A 908 -18.82 -38.60 -38.90
CA GLN A 908 -18.71 -38.25 -37.47
C GLN A 908 -19.29 -36.86 -37.15
N CYS A 909 -20.14 -36.31 -38.03
CA CYS A 909 -20.75 -35.00 -37.84
C CYS A 909 -21.59 -34.89 -36.56
N GLU A 910 -22.06 -36.02 -36.00
CA GLU A 910 -22.80 -36.01 -34.74
C GLU A 910 -21.96 -35.48 -33.56
N ASN A 911 -20.64 -35.74 -33.53
CA ASN A 911 -19.74 -35.19 -32.51
C ASN A 911 -19.69 -33.65 -32.56
N LEU A 912 -19.64 -33.11 -33.78
CA LEU A 912 -19.67 -31.67 -34.03
C LEU A 912 -21.00 -31.05 -33.54
N TYR A 913 -22.13 -31.73 -33.76
CA TYR A 913 -23.45 -31.26 -33.33
C TYR A 913 -23.62 -31.33 -31.81
N ILE A 914 -23.08 -32.36 -31.14
CA ILE A 914 -23.04 -32.47 -29.68
C ILE A 914 -22.29 -31.27 -29.09
N LEU A 915 -21.07 -30.99 -29.57
CA LEU A 915 -20.26 -29.88 -29.08
C LEU A 915 -20.87 -28.51 -29.41
N SER A 916 -21.60 -28.39 -30.52
CA SER A 916 -22.39 -27.20 -30.84
C SER A 916 -23.53 -26.96 -29.84
N ASP A 917 -24.35 -27.98 -29.57
CA ASP A 917 -25.42 -27.86 -28.57
C ASP A 917 -24.85 -27.60 -27.16
N LEU A 918 -23.74 -28.27 -26.80
CA LEU A 918 -23.04 -28.06 -25.52
C LEU A 918 -22.56 -26.61 -25.37
N SER A 919 -21.90 -26.09 -26.40
CA SER A 919 -21.40 -24.71 -26.42
C SER A 919 -22.54 -23.69 -26.31
N GLN A 920 -23.69 -23.93 -26.96
CA GLN A 920 -24.88 -23.07 -26.80
C GLN A 920 -25.39 -23.09 -25.35
N TYR A 921 -25.37 -24.25 -24.70
CA TYR A 921 -25.79 -24.38 -23.31
C TYR A 921 -24.84 -23.61 -22.37
N LEU A 922 -23.52 -23.78 -22.54
CA LEU A 922 -22.51 -23.08 -21.74
C LEU A 922 -22.58 -21.55 -21.93
N ILE A 923 -22.83 -21.08 -23.16
CA ILE A 923 -23.08 -19.66 -23.44
C ILE A 923 -24.27 -19.14 -22.62
N ARG A 924 -25.37 -19.91 -22.51
CA ARG A 924 -26.53 -19.51 -21.69
C ARG A 924 -26.18 -19.44 -20.20
N ILE A 925 -25.42 -20.42 -19.67
CA ILE A 925 -24.92 -20.37 -18.28
C ILE A 925 -24.08 -19.11 -18.08
N LYS A 926 -23.18 -18.81 -19.02
CA LYS A 926 -22.29 -17.66 -18.96
C LYS A 926 -23.06 -16.34 -18.97
N CYS A 927 -24.05 -16.19 -19.86
CA CYS A 927 -24.93 -15.03 -19.89
C CYS A 927 -25.66 -14.82 -18.56
N LYS A 928 -26.22 -15.89 -17.96
CA LYS A 928 -26.92 -15.78 -16.68
C LYS A 928 -25.98 -15.40 -15.53
N SER A 929 -24.82 -16.05 -15.43
CA SER A 929 -23.85 -15.76 -14.37
C SER A 929 -23.31 -14.33 -14.41
N HIS A 930 -23.20 -13.73 -15.61
CA HIS A 930 -22.70 -12.36 -15.80
C HIS A 930 -23.80 -11.33 -16.07
N SER A 931 -25.08 -11.72 -16.01
CA SER A 931 -26.23 -10.87 -16.32
C SER A 931 -26.17 -10.22 -17.72
N TRP A 932 -25.64 -10.94 -18.72
CA TRP A 932 -25.63 -10.48 -20.12
C TRP A 932 -26.94 -10.81 -20.81
N THR A 933 -27.39 -9.90 -21.68
CA THR A 933 -28.58 -10.11 -22.52
C THR A 933 -28.15 -10.77 -23.82
N LEU A 934 -28.71 -11.95 -24.12
CA LEU A 934 -28.47 -12.64 -25.37
C LEU A 934 -29.47 -12.14 -26.44
N LEU A 935 -28.99 -11.32 -27.37
CA LEU A 935 -29.77 -10.78 -28.48
C LEU A 935 -29.53 -11.60 -29.75
N GLU A 936 -30.42 -11.48 -30.74
CA GLU A 936 -30.16 -12.03 -32.08
C GLU A 936 -29.04 -11.24 -32.78
N PHE A 937 -28.12 -11.96 -33.42
CA PHE A 937 -27.04 -11.34 -34.18
C PHE A 937 -27.58 -10.81 -35.53
N PRO A 938 -27.39 -9.51 -35.86
CA PRO A 938 -28.01 -8.89 -37.03
C PRO A 938 -27.29 -9.15 -38.36
N GLY A 939 -26.07 -9.73 -38.33
CA GLY A 939 -25.25 -9.95 -39.52
C GLY A 939 -25.29 -11.39 -40.04
N GLN A 940 -24.71 -11.61 -41.23
CA GLN A 940 -24.48 -12.93 -41.80
C GLN A 940 -22.98 -13.23 -41.86
N VAL A 941 -22.58 -14.42 -41.42
CA VAL A 941 -21.18 -14.84 -41.37
C VAL A 941 -21.01 -16.16 -42.10
N GLU A 942 -20.01 -16.23 -42.98
CA GLU A 942 -19.64 -17.46 -43.69
C GLU A 942 -18.67 -18.29 -42.84
N LEU A 943 -18.91 -19.60 -42.80
CA LEU A 943 -18.02 -20.54 -42.12
C LEU A 943 -16.89 -20.97 -43.08
N PRO A 944 -15.70 -21.34 -42.56
CA PRO A 944 -14.56 -21.73 -43.38
C PRO A 944 -14.90 -22.94 -44.29
N SER A 945 -14.87 -22.72 -45.61
CA SER A 945 -15.24 -23.74 -46.61
C SER A 945 -14.28 -24.92 -46.68
N ASN A 946 -13.05 -24.75 -46.17
CA ASN A 946 -12.06 -25.81 -46.05
C ASN A 946 -12.37 -26.80 -44.91
N LEU A 947 -13.18 -26.40 -43.91
CA LEU A 947 -13.57 -27.27 -42.80
C LEU A 947 -15.02 -27.74 -42.93
N PHE A 948 -15.89 -26.92 -43.52
CA PHE A 948 -17.33 -27.14 -43.52
C PHE A 948 -17.94 -27.05 -44.91
N LYS A 949 -18.88 -27.95 -45.20
CA LYS A 949 -19.72 -27.90 -46.41
C LYS A 949 -21.19 -27.80 -46.01
N SER A 950 -21.98 -27.01 -46.74
CA SER A 950 -23.42 -26.89 -46.45
C SER A 950 -24.12 -28.24 -46.58
N LEU A 951 -25.09 -28.49 -45.69
CA LEU A 951 -25.95 -29.66 -45.77
C LEU A 951 -26.80 -29.60 -47.07
N PRO A 952 -26.83 -30.67 -47.87
CA PRO A 952 -27.42 -30.66 -49.21
C PRO A 952 -28.95 -30.61 -49.20
N ASN A 953 -29.63 -31.18 -48.18
CA ASN A 953 -31.09 -31.24 -48.10
C ASN A 953 -31.63 -30.29 -47.00
N PRO A 954 -32.54 -29.34 -47.30
CA PRO A 954 -33.17 -28.47 -46.30
C PRO A 954 -34.00 -29.21 -45.24
N GLU A 955 -34.55 -30.40 -45.55
CA GLU A 955 -35.32 -31.20 -44.59
C GLU A 955 -34.42 -31.77 -43.48
N VAL A 956 -33.30 -32.39 -43.87
CA VAL A 956 -32.27 -32.91 -42.94
C VAL A 956 -31.72 -31.80 -42.05
N ARG A 957 -31.56 -30.59 -42.60
CA ARG A 957 -31.15 -29.41 -41.82
C ARG A 957 -32.18 -29.04 -40.75
N SER A 958 -33.47 -29.05 -41.07
CA SER A 958 -34.53 -28.78 -40.09
C SER A 958 -34.58 -29.85 -39.00
N GLU A 959 -34.38 -31.11 -39.35
CA GLU A 959 -34.35 -32.23 -38.42
C GLU A 959 -33.17 -32.13 -37.43
N ILE A 960 -31.96 -31.90 -37.94
CA ILE A 960 -30.75 -31.73 -37.11
C ILE A 960 -30.89 -30.53 -36.16
N MET A 961 -31.51 -29.44 -36.60
CA MET A 961 -31.76 -28.26 -35.77
C MET A 961 -32.72 -28.53 -34.61
N LYS A 962 -33.78 -29.32 -34.85
CA LYS A 962 -34.78 -29.67 -33.83
C LYS A 962 -34.27 -30.71 -32.84
N LYS A 963 -33.37 -31.60 -33.26
CA LYS A 963 -32.75 -32.60 -32.39
C LYS A 963 -31.75 -31.91 -31.44
N ASN A 964 -31.88 -32.19 -30.14
CA ASN A 964 -30.82 -31.94 -29.16
C ASN A 964 -29.91 -33.16 -29.16
N HIS A 965 -28.63 -32.95 -29.47
CA HIS A 965 -27.67 -34.06 -29.61
C HIS A 965 -26.97 -34.42 -28.29
N ILE A 966 -27.11 -33.60 -27.24
CA ILE A 966 -26.52 -33.89 -25.93
C ILE A 966 -27.24 -35.07 -25.26
N PRO A 967 -26.52 -36.05 -24.67
CA PRO A 967 -27.12 -37.13 -23.90
C PRO A 967 -28.02 -36.63 -22.76
N ASN A 968 -29.20 -37.24 -22.60
CA ASN A 968 -30.21 -36.80 -21.63
C ASN A 968 -29.72 -36.79 -20.18
N GLU A 969 -28.85 -37.72 -19.80
CA GLU A 969 -28.25 -37.77 -18.45
C GLU A 969 -27.35 -36.56 -18.21
N PHE A 970 -26.57 -36.16 -19.22
CA PHE A 970 -25.70 -35.00 -19.14
C PHE A 970 -26.49 -33.69 -19.12
N LEU A 971 -27.58 -33.60 -19.88
CA LEU A 971 -28.48 -32.44 -19.87
C LEU A 971 -29.02 -32.14 -18.47
N LYS A 972 -29.43 -33.17 -17.72
CA LYS A 972 -29.89 -33.01 -16.33
C LYS A 972 -28.80 -32.40 -15.44
N LEU A 973 -27.56 -32.83 -15.59
CA LEU A 973 -26.42 -32.28 -14.83
C LEU A 973 -26.20 -30.80 -15.15
N LEU A 974 -26.28 -30.42 -16.42
CA LEU A 974 -26.16 -29.03 -16.84
C LEU A 974 -27.34 -28.15 -16.35
N ASP A 975 -28.56 -28.69 -16.36
CA ASP A 975 -29.75 -28.02 -15.81
C ASP A 975 -29.63 -27.77 -14.30
N MET A 976 -29.15 -28.75 -13.53
CA MET A 976 -28.87 -28.57 -12.10
C MET A 976 -27.82 -27.46 -11.87
N LYS A 977 -26.77 -27.39 -12.71
CA LYS A 977 -25.76 -26.31 -12.65
C LYS A 977 -26.41 -24.94 -12.91
N LEU A 978 -27.30 -24.85 -13.89
CA LEU A 978 -28.04 -23.62 -14.24
C LEU A 978 -29.00 -23.18 -13.11
N GLU A 979 -29.72 -24.10 -12.49
CA GLU A 979 -30.66 -23.83 -11.39
C GLU A 979 -29.97 -23.36 -10.12
N SER A 980 -28.79 -23.92 -9.80
CA SER A 980 -27.99 -23.51 -8.65
C SER A 980 -27.62 -22.02 -8.70
N ILE A 981 -27.41 -21.46 -9.89
CA ILE A 981 -27.08 -20.05 -10.11
C ILE A 981 -28.31 -19.16 -9.85
N ASN A 982 -29.51 -19.60 -10.25
CA ASN A 982 -30.77 -18.88 -9.97
C ASN A 982 -31.08 -18.79 -8.45
N SER A 983 -30.70 -19.81 -7.68
CA SER A 983 -30.88 -19.82 -6.22
C SER A 983 -29.96 -18.83 -5.49
N LYS A 984 -28.80 -18.51 -6.08
CA LYS A 984 -27.83 -17.54 -5.53
C LYS A 984 -28.21 -16.09 -5.85
N SER A 985 -28.73 -15.81 -7.05
CA SER A 985 -29.20 -14.46 -7.42
C SER A 985 -30.48 -14.03 -6.67
N SER A 986 -31.37 -14.98 -6.34
CA SER A 986 -32.61 -14.71 -5.59
C SER A 986 -32.40 -14.48 -4.08
N LYS A 987 -31.26 -14.90 -3.50
CA LYS A 987 -30.89 -14.57 -2.12
C LYS A 987 -30.35 -13.15 -1.95
N SER A 988 -29.77 -12.54 -2.99
CA SER A 988 -29.30 -11.14 -2.94
C SER A 988 -30.41 -10.09 -3.08
N GLU A 989 -31.60 -10.45 -3.59
CA GLU A 989 -32.71 -9.49 -3.74
C GLU A 989 -33.69 -9.48 -2.54
N LYS A 990 -33.75 -10.53 -1.72
CA LYS A 990 -34.72 -10.62 -0.60
C LYS A 990 -34.32 -9.86 0.67
N SER A 991 -33.13 -9.27 0.76
CA SER A 991 -32.72 -8.46 1.93
C SER A 991 -33.09 -6.97 1.84
N LYS A 992 -33.78 -6.53 0.78
CA LYS A 992 -34.21 -5.14 0.60
C LYS A 992 -35.71 -5.01 0.31
N LEU A 993 -36.60 -5.51 1.15
CA LEU A 993 -37.99 -5.02 1.22
C LEU A 993 -38.74 -5.65 2.40
N ASN A 994 -38.63 -5.03 3.57
CA ASN A 994 -39.67 -5.10 4.60
C ASN A 994 -39.65 -3.82 5.45
N LYS A 995 -40.38 -2.81 4.98
CA LYS A 995 -41.03 -1.75 5.77
C LYS A 995 -42.06 -1.08 4.85
N ARG A 996 -43.27 -1.63 4.81
CA ARG A 996 -44.45 -1.00 4.20
C ARG A 996 -45.26 -0.34 5.32
N GLY A 997 -45.30 0.99 5.34
CA GLY A 997 -46.44 1.77 5.87
C GLY A 997 -47.37 2.17 4.71
N PRO A 998 -48.67 2.39 4.95
CA PRO A 998 -49.66 2.51 3.88
C PRO A 998 -49.67 3.91 3.22
N LYS A 999 -49.83 3.95 1.89
CA LYS A 999 -50.11 5.17 1.10
C LYS A 999 -51.62 5.41 0.98
N PRO A 1000 -52.06 6.67 0.81
CA PRO A 1000 -53.25 6.97 0.04
C PRO A 1000 -52.95 7.48 -1.38
N SER A 1001 -53.82 7.01 -2.27
CA SER A 1001 -54.23 7.39 -3.64
C SER A 1001 -53.80 8.71 -4.28
N GLY A 1002 -53.57 8.65 -5.60
CA GLY A 1002 -53.65 9.78 -6.55
C GLY A 1002 -53.34 9.35 -7.99
N GLN A 1003 -54.19 9.73 -8.94
CA GLN A 1003 -54.34 9.19 -10.30
C GLN A 1003 -53.40 9.82 -11.36
N ALA A 1004 -53.15 9.03 -12.43
CA ALA A 1004 -52.99 9.37 -13.87
C ALA A 1004 -51.94 10.45 -14.28
N SER A 1005 -51.29 10.49 -15.44
CA SER A 1005 -51.60 10.02 -16.80
C SER A 1005 -50.34 10.11 -17.69
N ASN A 1006 -50.38 9.40 -18.82
CA ASN A 1006 -49.45 9.44 -19.96
C ASN A 1006 -49.12 10.85 -20.50
N LYS A 1007 -47.88 11.10 -20.95
CA LYS A 1007 -47.55 11.42 -22.37
C LYS A 1007 -46.06 11.67 -22.66
N LYS A 1008 -45.67 11.19 -23.84
CA LYS A 1008 -44.43 11.42 -24.62
C LYS A 1008 -44.14 12.90 -24.93
N ARG A 1009 -42.85 13.25 -25.10
CA ARG A 1009 -42.21 14.05 -26.19
C ARG A 1009 -40.72 14.26 -25.85
N LYS A 1010 -39.74 13.84 -26.66
CA LYS A 1010 -39.14 14.42 -27.90
C LYS A 1010 -38.43 15.78 -27.69
N ALA A 1011 -37.17 15.80 -28.16
CA ALA A 1011 -36.20 16.89 -28.32
C ALA A 1011 -36.79 18.09 -29.11
N ASP A 1012 -36.27 19.32 -29.06
CA ASP A 1012 -34.89 19.75 -29.32
C ASP A 1012 -34.73 21.28 -29.03
N ASP A 1013 -33.47 21.69 -28.83
CA ASP A 1013 -32.82 22.96 -29.27
C ASP A 1013 -32.93 24.31 -28.50
N TYR A 1014 -31.83 25.07 -28.65
CA TYR A 1014 -31.56 26.51 -28.47
C TYR A 1014 -30.72 27.06 -27.28
N ARG A 1015 -29.41 27.22 -27.60
CA ARG A 1015 -28.50 28.40 -27.52
C ARG A 1015 -28.80 29.62 -26.61
N GLY A 1016 -27.75 30.02 -25.85
CA GLY A 1016 -27.26 31.41 -25.56
C GLY A 1016 -28.17 32.34 -24.73
N ILE A 1017 -27.74 33.24 -23.83
CA ILE A 1017 -26.49 33.99 -23.56
C ILE A 1017 -26.55 34.50 -22.06
N PRO A 1018 -25.84 35.55 -21.56
CA PRO A 1018 -24.56 35.60 -20.83
C PRO A 1018 -24.59 36.03 -19.32
N SER A 1019 -23.43 35.80 -18.66
CA SER A 1019 -22.71 36.57 -17.61
C SER A 1019 -23.40 37.47 -16.55
N THR A 1020 -22.97 37.27 -15.29
CA THR A 1020 -22.63 38.21 -14.16
C THR A 1020 -23.17 37.62 -12.84
N SER A 1021 -22.55 37.63 -11.65
CA SER A 1021 -21.44 38.39 -11.07
C SER A 1021 -20.73 37.58 -9.96
N THR A 1022 -19.50 37.99 -9.69
CA THR A 1022 -18.54 37.56 -8.66
C THR A 1022 -18.99 37.67 -7.20
N ARG A 1023 -18.50 36.77 -6.32
CA ARG A 1023 -17.87 37.12 -5.02
C ARG A 1023 -17.12 35.95 -4.35
N LYS A 1024 -15.79 36.12 -4.30
CA LYS A 1024 -14.82 35.84 -3.22
C LYS A 1024 -14.92 34.53 -2.41
N ALA A 1025 -13.93 33.65 -2.61
CA ALA A 1025 -13.42 32.74 -1.57
C ALA A 1025 -11.92 33.00 -1.36
N ALA A 1026 -11.53 33.07 -0.09
CA ALA A 1026 -10.25 33.52 0.40
C ALA A 1026 -9.12 32.51 0.17
N LYS A 1027 -7.92 33.04 -0.03
CA LYS A 1027 -6.64 32.31 -0.05
C LYS A 1027 -6.35 31.75 1.35
N SER A 1028 -6.08 30.45 1.44
CA SER A 1028 -5.29 29.87 2.54
C SER A 1028 -4.25 28.92 1.94
N ASN A 1029 -3.00 29.16 2.33
CA ASN A 1029 -1.77 28.54 1.84
C ASN A 1029 -1.74 27.01 2.00
N ILE A 1030 -1.40 26.29 0.92
CA ILE A 1030 -0.76 24.97 1.00
C ILE A 1030 0.50 25.05 0.13
N LYS A 1031 1.62 25.32 0.79
CA LYS A 1031 3.00 25.15 0.29
C LYS A 1031 3.59 24.02 1.14
N SER A 1032 3.62 22.80 0.62
CA SER A 1032 4.53 21.72 1.09
C SER A 1032 4.32 20.43 0.28
N MET A 1033 5.02 20.32 -0.85
CA MET A 1033 5.64 19.06 -1.29
C MET A 1033 6.65 19.40 -2.40
N ALA A 1034 7.75 20.03 -2.01
CA ALA A 1034 8.93 20.17 -2.84
C ALA A 1034 9.93 19.09 -2.41
N ILE A 1035 10.32 18.33 -3.43
CA ILE A 1035 11.38 17.34 -3.52
C ILE A 1035 12.61 17.75 -2.71
N ILE A 1036 13.04 16.87 -1.78
CA ILE A 1036 14.37 16.92 -1.19
C ILE A 1036 15.37 16.51 -2.28
N SER A 1037 16.10 17.50 -2.78
CA SER A 1037 17.32 17.34 -3.55
C SER A 1037 18.33 18.34 -3.04
N THR A 1038 19.23 17.92 -2.15
CA THR A 1038 20.55 18.53 -1.90
C THR A 1038 21.37 17.57 -1.05
N SER A 1039 22.39 16.95 -1.66
CA SER A 1039 23.65 16.64 -0.98
C SER A 1039 24.66 17.62 -1.57
N SER A 1040 24.93 18.68 -0.83
CA SER A 1040 26.01 19.63 -1.10
C SER A 1040 27.29 19.08 -0.47
N GLU A 1041 28.31 18.92 -1.30
CA GLU A 1041 29.71 18.77 -0.92
C GLU A 1041 30.14 20.06 -0.20
N GLU A 1042 30.64 19.94 1.02
CA GLU A 1042 31.47 20.98 1.65
C GLU A 1042 32.77 20.33 2.11
N GLU A 1043 33.87 20.90 1.62
CA GLU A 1043 35.24 20.69 2.03
C GLU A 1043 35.41 21.10 3.50
N LEU A 1044 36.04 20.24 4.31
CA LEU A 1044 36.65 20.67 5.58
C LEU A 1044 38.06 20.09 5.68
N GLU A 1045 39.02 21.01 5.65
CA GLU A 1045 40.43 20.82 5.94
C GLU A 1045 40.68 20.42 7.40
N SER A 1046 41.82 19.75 7.57
CA SER A 1046 42.49 19.29 8.79
C SER A 1046 42.68 20.34 9.90
N ASN A 1047 42.52 19.95 11.17
CA ASN A 1047 43.63 19.77 12.12
C ASN A 1047 43.18 19.38 13.56
N ASP A 1048 44.12 18.72 14.23
CA ASP A 1048 44.34 18.58 15.68
C ASP A 1048 43.66 17.48 16.51
N THR A 1049 44.42 16.38 16.62
CA THR A 1049 45.04 15.86 17.87
C THR A 1049 44.23 15.83 19.17
N SER A 1050 43.98 14.61 19.67
CA SER A 1050 44.45 14.20 21.01
C SER A 1050 44.23 12.70 21.25
N GLU A 1051 45.25 12.14 21.89
CA GLU A 1051 45.50 10.74 22.21
C GLU A 1051 44.53 10.18 23.26
N ALA A 1052 44.26 8.87 23.20
CA ALA A 1052 44.29 8.00 24.38
C ALA A 1052 44.28 6.52 23.94
N GLU A 1053 45.41 5.87 24.17
CA GLU A 1053 45.63 4.42 24.14
C GLU A 1053 44.69 3.68 25.11
N SER A 1054 44.30 2.45 24.78
CA SER A 1054 44.56 1.29 25.66
C SER A 1054 44.12 -0.02 25.00
N ASP A 1055 45.04 -0.97 25.11
CA ASP A 1055 44.96 -2.38 24.79
C ASP A 1055 43.73 -3.11 25.39
N VAL A 1056 43.39 -4.27 24.83
CA VAL A 1056 43.48 -5.59 25.51
C VAL A 1056 42.84 -6.68 24.64
N GLU A 1057 43.72 -7.55 24.15
CA GLU A 1057 43.66 -9.02 24.06
C GLU A 1057 42.36 -9.77 23.68
N LEU A 1058 42.52 -10.57 22.61
CA LEU A 1058 42.35 -12.03 22.55
C LEU A 1058 41.29 -12.66 23.46
N ASN A 1059 40.36 -13.40 22.86
CA ASN A 1059 40.21 -14.81 23.20
C ASN A 1059 39.78 -15.64 21.99
N ASP A 1060 40.58 -16.69 21.84
CA ASP A 1060 40.47 -17.87 20.99
C ASP A 1060 39.52 -18.90 21.64
N ASP A 1061 39.25 -19.97 20.90
CA ASP A 1061 38.58 -21.23 21.28
C ASP A 1061 37.03 -21.20 21.32
N GLY A 1062 36.30 -22.13 20.70
CA GLY A 1062 36.67 -23.36 20.01
C GLY A 1062 35.44 -24.28 19.91
N GLU A 1063 35.49 -25.18 18.92
CA GLU A 1063 34.55 -26.24 18.47
C GLU A 1063 33.51 -25.91 17.40
#